data_AF-A0A6J0K5K3-F1
#
_entry.id   AF-A0A6J0K5K3-F1
#
_cell.length_a   1.000
_cell.length_b   1.000
_cell.length_c   1.000
_cell.angle_alpha   90.00
_cell.angle_beta   90.00
_cell.angle_gamma   90.00
#
_symmetry.space_group_name_H-M   'P 1'
#
loop_
_entity.id
_entity.type
_entity.pdbx_description
1 polymer ?
#
loop_
_entity_poly.entity_id
_entity_poly.type
_entity_poly.pdbx_seq_one_letter_code
_entity_poly.pdbx_strand_id
1 'polypeptide(L)'
;MDWEVEAESNPDLMASLLFFKIIPICESELTDLQEMFLSLLLEILTLFTSDLTESELETKLIPRIDQWISILPYMDLDPQSEPVLELESLITQKLSVDELKRGLISPINQIYSIVVCSPESKLEWEKKPTNLICLSPQVQLYFEKGKFSVAGEVEWSSSSNEECWFNERKQGIYFLCRNCNGKYHEEYQKAQVVIKNHHLHPKHHLQLATFLDRSRECYCCDDDLLGVFYYCSSCDFAMNVPCVEKPPLSLSIDHPKWHEHPLSLFSRHVPLNCSLCALSDLNSPIYMCPPCGFVVHLRCIKNLPRVIRISRHPHRISFTHSFDDQRDWSCGVCRRKIDNDYGGYSCLKDGCSYAAHSKCATQSNVWDGKELEGEPEEAEDEDVEPFVRISDGIIQHFSHEHHHLKLHENIYEDYDDSKQCHACITPIYFGSFYSCTQCDFILHEACANLSRKIFHPIHPHKLILMGEYDGGTNDYNLCSACPRHCTGFTYKCTKQRCPFQIHVQCATISEPLLHESHTHPLFLTSKPGEWRTCSICKDYLYSDRETFNCIECDFALCFACATLPQKVRYKYDKHTLTLSYGEETTSSMVYWCEACEKQIDLKKQFYKCDEYCCVTLHVDCLLGWTLYMRPGSSFPYSSKRFDVVRNNRMSRPFCERCEKRCEDIIYFHRLGSIICSLHCAY
;
A
#
# COMPACT_ATOMS: atom_id res chain seq x y z
N MET A 1 11.31 -59.92 16.76
CA MET A 1 12.44 -58.99 17.01
C MET A 1 12.60 -58.14 15.76
N ASP A 2 11.53 -57.50 15.30
CA ASP A 2 10.78 -56.35 15.88
C ASP A 2 11.39 -55.04 15.41
N TRP A 3 11.29 -54.79 14.10
CA TRP A 3 11.31 -53.46 13.47
C TRP A 3 9.90 -53.13 12.91
N GLU A 4 8.86 -53.65 13.57
CA GLU A 4 7.44 -53.47 13.23
C GLU A 4 6.73 -52.47 14.16
N VAL A 5 7.47 -51.62 14.87
CA VAL A 5 6.90 -50.56 15.72
C VAL A 5 7.79 -49.33 15.62
N GLU A 6 7.72 -48.59 14.51
CA GLU A 6 8.13 -47.17 14.42
C GLU A 6 7.79 -46.49 13.07
N ALA A 7 6.73 -46.94 12.39
CA ALA A 7 6.20 -46.27 11.18
C ALA A 7 4.70 -45.93 11.26
N GLU A 8 4.09 -46.04 12.44
CA GLU A 8 2.83 -45.38 12.76
C GLU A 8 3.18 -44.13 13.57
N SER A 9 3.08 -42.93 12.95
CA SER A 9 3.08 -41.56 13.54
C SER A 9 4.05 -40.55 12.91
N ASN A 10 4.04 -40.40 11.57
CA ASN A 10 4.52 -39.14 10.96
C ASN A 10 3.39 -38.41 10.19
N PRO A 11 2.68 -37.48 10.85
CA PRO A 11 1.61 -36.68 10.23
C PRO A 11 2.08 -35.86 9.01
N ASP A 12 3.35 -35.49 8.94
CA ASP A 12 3.90 -34.68 7.84
C ASP A 12 4.07 -35.49 6.53
N LEU A 13 4.28 -36.81 6.64
CA LEU A 13 4.36 -37.71 5.49
C LEU A 13 2.97 -37.96 4.88
N MET A 14 1.97 -38.14 5.75
CA MET A 14 0.55 -38.27 5.40
C MET A 14 -0.02 -36.99 4.77
N ALA A 15 0.37 -35.83 5.31
CA ALA A 15 -0.01 -34.52 4.77
C ALA A 15 0.56 -34.28 3.36
N SER A 16 1.79 -34.72 3.12
CA SER A 16 2.44 -34.65 1.81
C SER A 16 1.71 -35.54 0.80
N LEU A 17 1.34 -36.77 1.17
CA LEU A 17 0.59 -37.69 0.30
C LEU A 17 -0.82 -37.19 -0.09
N LEU A 18 -1.55 -36.54 0.84
CA LEU A 18 -2.84 -35.88 0.55
C LEU A 18 -2.67 -34.65 -0.36
N PHE A 19 -1.59 -33.87 -0.17
CA PHE A 19 -1.24 -32.71 -0.99
C PHE A 19 -1.00 -33.09 -2.47
N PHE A 20 -0.34 -34.21 -2.74
CA PHE A 20 -0.03 -34.66 -4.11
C PHE A 20 -1.22 -35.24 -4.89
N LYS A 21 -2.27 -35.74 -4.21
CA LYS A 21 -3.43 -36.36 -4.90
C LYS A 21 -4.66 -35.46 -5.03
N ILE A 22 -4.78 -34.39 -4.23
CA ILE A 22 -5.92 -33.45 -4.31
C ILE A 22 -5.68 -32.37 -5.37
N ILE A 23 -4.44 -31.92 -5.56
CA ILE A 23 -4.07 -30.88 -6.55
C ILE A 23 -4.49 -31.25 -7.99
N PRO A 24 -4.28 -32.50 -8.48
CA PRO A 24 -4.71 -32.87 -9.83
C PRO A 24 -6.24 -32.85 -10.03
N ILE A 25 -7.03 -33.03 -8.96
CA ILE A 25 -8.50 -32.97 -9.01
C ILE A 25 -8.97 -31.52 -9.21
N CYS A 26 -8.23 -30.55 -8.66
CA CYS A 26 -8.49 -29.11 -8.85
C CYS A 26 -8.01 -28.58 -10.22
N GLU A 27 -7.26 -29.37 -11.00
CA GLU A 27 -6.63 -28.96 -12.27
C GLU A 27 -7.36 -29.49 -13.53
N SER A 28 -8.40 -30.32 -13.39
CA SER A 28 -9.28 -30.76 -14.50
C SER A 28 -10.61 -29.99 -14.52
N GLU A 29 -11.32 -29.91 -15.67
CA GLU A 29 -12.72 -29.43 -15.69
C GLU A 29 -13.54 -30.26 -14.69
N LEU A 30 -13.99 -29.61 -13.61
CA LEU A 30 -14.62 -30.29 -12.49
C LEU A 30 -15.95 -30.88 -12.93
N THR A 31 -16.08 -32.21 -12.82
CA THR A 31 -17.39 -32.86 -12.86
C THR A 31 -18.18 -32.54 -11.60
N ASP A 32 -19.52 -32.61 -11.63
CA ASP A 32 -20.38 -32.34 -10.46
C ASP A 32 -19.96 -33.13 -9.20
N LEU A 33 -19.41 -34.34 -9.38
CA LEU A 33 -18.89 -35.17 -8.28
C LEU A 33 -17.60 -34.60 -7.67
N GLN A 34 -16.71 -34.02 -8.48
CA GLN A 34 -15.45 -33.43 -8.02
C GLN A 34 -15.67 -32.08 -7.32
N GLU A 35 -16.62 -31.26 -7.78
CA GLU A 35 -17.05 -30.04 -7.06
C GLU A 35 -17.64 -30.39 -5.70
N MET A 36 -18.50 -31.40 -5.64
CA MET A 36 -19.09 -31.87 -4.39
C MET A 36 -18.01 -32.40 -3.43
N PHE A 37 -17.02 -33.15 -3.92
CA PHE A 37 -15.89 -33.62 -3.14
C PHE A 37 -15.03 -32.48 -2.56
N LEU A 38 -14.71 -31.46 -3.37
CA LEU A 38 -13.95 -30.29 -2.94
C LEU A 38 -14.73 -29.40 -1.98
N SER A 39 -16.04 -29.24 -2.20
CA SER A 39 -16.93 -28.50 -1.29
C SER A 39 -17.01 -29.16 0.08
N LEU A 40 -17.18 -30.49 0.13
CA LEU A 40 -17.18 -31.25 1.38
C LEU A 40 -15.83 -31.17 2.09
N LEU A 41 -14.72 -31.22 1.35
CA LEU A 41 -13.38 -31.04 1.90
C LEU A 41 -13.23 -29.63 2.51
N LEU A 42 -13.64 -28.58 1.80
CA LEU A 42 -13.62 -27.21 2.30
C LEU A 42 -14.50 -27.04 3.55
N GLU A 43 -15.68 -27.65 3.58
CA GLU A 43 -16.55 -27.64 4.76
C GLU A 43 -15.89 -28.33 5.96
N ILE A 44 -15.29 -29.51 5.75
CA ILE A 44 -14.52 -30.25 6.76
C ILE A 44 -13.38 -29.37 7.29
N LEU A 45 -12.62 -28.72 6.39
CA LEU A 45 -11.52 -27.83 6.74
C LEU A 45 -11.99 -26.57 7.51
N THR A 46 -13.15 -26.01 7.15
CA THR A 46 -13.75 -24.89 7.90
C THR A 46 -14.24 -25.32 9.28
N LEU A 47 -14.77 -26.55 9.43
CA LEU A 47 -15.15 -27.08 10.74
C LEU A 47 -13.92 -27.29 11.63
N PHE A 48 -12.80 -27.76 11.07
CA PHE A 48 -11.52 -27.90 11.77
C PHE A 48 -10.89 -26.56 12.22
N THR A 49 -11.13 -25.48 11.47
CA THR A 49 -10.58 -24.15 11.76
C THR A 49 -11.52 -23.25 12.57
N SER A 50 -12.73 -23.74 12.87
CA SER A 50 -13.74 -23.04 13.68
C SER A 50 -13.64 -23.40 15.17
N ASP A 51 -13.88 -22.42 16.06
CA ASP A 51 -13.91 -22.62 17.52
C ASP A 51 -15.20 -23.36 17.95
N LEU A 52 -15.19 -24.69 17.84
CA LEU A 52 -16.28 -25.57 18.27
C LEU A 52 -15.88 -26.41 19.49
N THR A 53 -16.86 -26.77 20.33
CA THR A 53 -16.61 -27.70 21.45
C THR A 53 -16.37 -29.12 20.93
N GLU A 54 -15.66 -29.95 21.69
CA GLU A 54 -15.24 -31.30 21.27
C GLU A 54 -16.42 -32.20 20.87
N SER A 55 -17.55 -32.06 21.59
CA SER A 55 -18.82 -32.75 21.28
C SER A 55 -19.50 -32.23 20.00
N GLU A 56 -19.36 -30.94 19.69
CA GLU A 56 -19.89 -30.35 18.45
C GLU A 56 -19.03 -30.70 17.23
N LEU A 57 -17.73 -30.87 17.43
CA LEU A 57 -16.83 -31.33 16.39
C LEU A 57 -17.16 -32.79 16.04
N GLU A 58 -17.28 -33.71 17.00
CA GLU A 58 -17.64 -35.10 16.71
C GLU A 58 -18.98 -35.24 15.99
N THR A 59 -19.99 -34.48 16.41
CA THR A 59 -21.35 -34.59 15.83
C THR A 59 -21.50 -33.97 14.45
N LYS A 60 -20.64 -33.01 14.07
CA LYS A 60 -20.69 -32.34 12.75
C LYS A 60 -19.62 -32.81 11.77
N LEU A 61 -18.45 -33.20 12.28
CA LEU A 61 -17.30 -33.58 11.49
C LEU A 61 -17.40 -35.02 10.99
N ILE A 62 -17.73 -35.98 11.86
CA ILE A 62 -17.80 -37.40 11.51
C ILE A 62 -18.79 -37.65 10.35
N PRO A 63 -20.02 -37.07 10.35
CA PRO A 63 -20.95 -37.27 9.22
C PRO A 63 -20.44 -36.68 7.90
N ARG A 64 -19.67 -35.58 7.95
CA ARG A 64 -19.11 -34.94 6.75
C ARG A 64 -17.92 -35.71 6.22
N ILE A 65 -17.08 -36.25 7.10
CA ILE A 65 -16.00 -37.17 6.75
C ILE A 65 -16.59 -38.44 6.13
N ASP A 66 -17.62 -39.05 6.73
CA ASP A 66 -18.30 -40.24 6.17
C ASP A 66 -18.90 -39.95 4.79
N GLN A 67 -19.53 -38.78 4.62
CA GLN A 67 -20.08 -38.35 3.33
C GLN A 67 -18.97 -38.13 2.29
N TRP A 68 -17.86 -37.52 2.69
CA TRP A 68 -16.69 -37.31 1.83
C TRP A 68 -16.05 -38.65 1.41
N ILE A 69 -15.96 -39.61 2.34
CA ILE A 69 -15.45 -40.97 2.11
C ILE A 69 -16.34 -41.74 1.14
N SER A 70 -17.67 -41.61 1.27
CA SER A 70 -18.62 -42.34 0.43
C SER A 70 -18.51 -42.00 -1.06
N ILE A 71 -17.86 -40.89 -1.40
CA ILE A 71 -17.69 -40.39 -2.77
C ILE A 71 -16.37 -40.90 -3.39
N LEU A 72 -15.37 -41.26 -2.58
CA LEU A 72 -14.04 -41.73 -3.01
C LEU A 72 -14.07 -42.89 -4.02
N PRO A 73 -14.90 -43.96 -3.88
CA PRO A 73 -14.91 -45.09 -4.80
C PRO A 73 -15.44 -44.76 -6.21
N TYR A 74 -16.08 -43.59 -6.36
CA TYR A 74 -16.66 -43.11 -7.62
C TYR A 74 -15.75 -42.10 -8.31
N MET A 75 -14.64 -41.72 -7.67
CA MET A 75 -13.56 -40.96 -8.29
C MET A 75 -12.66 -41.95 -9.01
N ASP A 76 -12.22 -41.64 -10.23
CA ASP A 76 -11.37 -42.48 -11.11
C ASP A 76 -9.91 -42.63 -10.57
N LEU A 77 -9.78 -42.91 -9.26
CA LEU A 77 -8.53 -43.12 -8.54
C LEU A 77 -8.20 -44.62 -8.57
N ASP A 78 -6.95 -44.98 -8.87
CA ASP A 78 -6.50 -46.38 -8.88
C ASP A 78 -6.68 -47.05 -7.50
N PRO A 79 -7.64 -47.98 -7.34
CA PRO A 79 -8.03 -48.54 -6.03
C PRO A 79 -6.97 -49.45 -5.40
N GLN A 80 -5.97 -49.86 -6.18
CA GLN A 80 -4.90 -50.77 -5.74
C GLN A 80 -3.62 -50.01 -5.33
N SER A 81 -3.63 -48.67 -5.37
CA SER A 81 -2.48 -47.89 -4.93
C SER A 81 -2.34 -47.97 -3.40
N GLU A 82 -1.12 -48.29 -2.94
CA GLU A 82 -0.71 -48.37 -1.51
C GLU A 82 -1.31 -47.24 -0.63
N PRO A 83 -1.38 -45.97 -1.10
CA PRO A 83 -1.95 -44.88 -0.31
C PRO A 83 -3.48 -44.92 -0.13
N VAL A 84 -4.24 -45.56 -1.04
CA VAL A 84 -5.71 -45.68 -0.92
C VAL A 84 -6.07 -46.76 0.11
N LEU A 85 -5.30 -47.85 0.14
CA LEU A 85 -5.41 -48.90 1.15
C LEU A 85 -4.97 -48.40 2.53
N GLU A 86 -3.95 -47.54 2.59
CA GLU A 86 -3.55 -46.85 3.84
C GLU A 86 -4.60 -45.82 4.29
N LEU A 87 -5.20 -45.04 3.39
CA LEU A 87 -6.30 -44.12 3.72
C LEU A 87 -7.53 -44.86 4.23
N GLU A 88 -7.95 -45.95 3.57
CA GLU A 88 -9.04 -46.80 4.06
C GLU A 88 -8.72 -47.38 5.44
N SER A 89 -7.48 -47.81 5.69
CA SER A 89 -6.99 -48.31 6.99
C SER A 89 -7.01 -47.23 8.08
N LEU A 90 -6.53 -46.02 7.78
CA LEU A 90 -6.55 -44.85 8.68
C LEU A 90 -7.96 -44.37 9.01
N ILE A 91 -8.89 -44.51 8.06
CA ILE A 91 -10.29 -44.15 8.25
C ILE A 91 -11.05 -45.21 9.06
N THR A 92 -10.71 -46.49 8.91
CA THR A 92 -11.33 -47.57 9.72
C THR A 92 -10.78 -47.61 11.14
N GLN A 93 -9.58 -47.08 11.38
CA GLN A 93 -9.11 -46.80 12.73
C GLN A 93 -9.82 -45.55 13.26
N LYS A 94 -10.68 -45.72 14.26
CA LYS A 94 -11.34 -44.60 14.96
C LYS A 94 -10.31 -43.71 15.67
N LEU A 95 -9.76 -42.74 14.95
CA LEU A 95 -8.86 -41.72 15.49
C LEU A 95 -9.59 -40.80 16.46
N SER A 96 -8.94 -40.42 17.56
CA SER A 96 -9.50 -39.46 18.51
C SER A 96 -9.37 -38.03 17.97
N VAL A 97 -10.31 -37.15 18.34
CA VAL A 97 -10.33 -35.72 17.95
C VAL A 97 -9.00 -35.01 18.26
N ASP A 98 -8.33 -35.46 19.32
CA ASP A 98 -7.11 -34.85 19.84
C ASP A 98 -5.84 -35.22 19.03
N GLU A 99 -5.89 -36.30 18.26
CA GLU A 99 -4.84 -36.71 17.32
C GLU A 99 -4.97 -35.98 15.97
N LEU A 100 -6.20 -35.75 15.49
CA LEU A 100 -6.48 -34.96 14.29
C LEU A 100 -6.05 -33.49 14.45
N LYS A 101 -6.27 -32.90 15.63
CA LYS A 101 -5.85 -31.52 15.91
C LYS A 101 -4.34 -31.33 15.93
N ARG A 102 -3.57 -32.33 16.37
CA ARG A 102 -2.10 -32.22 16.48
C ARG A 102 -1.37 -32.46 15.15
N GLY A 103 -1.96 -33.23 14.23
CA GLY A 103 -1.34 -33.58 12.95
C GLY A 103 -1.64 -32.67 11.76
N LEU A 104 -2.76 -31.91 11.77
CA LEU A 104 -3.27 -31.28 10.54
C LEU A 104 -3.25 -29.74 10.52
N ILE A 105 -2.94 -29.06 11.62
CA ILE A 105 -2.96 -27.57 11.68
C ILE A 105 -1.87 -26.94 10.78
N SER A 106 -0.69 -27.55 10.66
CA SER A 106 0.39 -27.02 9.82
C SER A 106 0.09 -27.17 8.32
N PRO A 107 -0.38 -28.34 7.82
CA PRO A 107 -0.78 -28.51 6.42
C PRO A 107 -2.02 -27.69 6.00
N ILE A 108 -3.02 -27.56 6.88
CA ILE A 108 -4.28 -26.85 6.55
C ILE A 108 -4.03 -25.35 6.31
N ASN A 109 -3.12 -24.74 7.07
CA ASN A 109 -2.74 -23.35 6.84
C ASN A 109 -1.96 -23.16 5.53
N GLN A 110 -1.22 -24.17 5.07
CA GLN A 110 -0.53 -24.14 3.78
C GLN A 110 -1.53 -24.29 2.62
N ILE A 111 -2.49 -25.20 2.72
CA ILE A 111 -3.57 -25.38 1.72
C ILE A 111 -4.46 -24.13 1.65
N TYR A 112 -4.88 -23.59 2.80
CA TYR A 112 -5.68 -22.36 2.88
C TYR A 112 -4.96 -21.15 2.25
N SER A 113 -3.64 -21.03 2.42
CA SER A 113 -2.85 -19.96 1.81
C SER A 113 -2.81 -20.00 0.27
N ILE A 114 -2.92 -21.20 -0.31
CA ILE A 114 -2.90 -21.39 -1.77
C ILE A 114 -4.31 -21.19 -2.36
N VAL A 115 -5.35 -21.75 -1.72
CA VAL A 115 -6.74 -21.67 -2.19
C VAL A 115 -7.29 -20.24 -2.13
N VAL A 116 -6.92 -19.44 -1.13
CA VAL A 116 -7.39 -18.04 -0.98
C VAL A 116 -6.69 -17.07 -1.93
N CYS A 117 -5.57 -17.47 -2.56
CA CYS A 117 -4.78 -16.59 -3.44
C CYS A 117 -5.07 -16.72 -4.94
N SER A 118 -6.16 -17.39 -5.36
CA SER A 118 -6.52 -17.44 -6.79
C SER A 118 -7.90 -16.88 -7.06
N PRO A 119 -7.98 -15.60 -7.47
CA PRO A 119 -8.94 -15.22 -8.48
C PRO A 119 -8.21 -14.64 -9.69
N GLU A 120 -8.42 -15.31 -10.83
CA GLU A 120 -8.24 -14.79 -12.20
C GLU A 120 -6.81 -14.72 -12.76
N SER A 121 -6.24 -15.88 -13.07
CA SER A 121 -5.60 -16.06 -14.37
C SER A 121 -5.61 -17.52 -14.79
N LYS A 122 -6.38 -17.82 -15.83
CA LYS A 122 -6.23 -19.00 -16.67
C LYS A 122 -4.74 -19.26 -16.94
N LEU A 123 -4.27 -20.47 -16.67
CA LEU A 123 -3.18 -21.03 -17.46
C LEU A 123 -3.32 -22.54 -17.55
N GLU A 124 -3.48 -23.00 -18.78
CA GLU A 124 -3.52 -24.39 -19.21
C GLU A 124 -2.32 -25.17 -18.65
N TRP A 125 -2.56 -26.20 -17.84
CA TRP A 125 -1.54 -27.20 -17.49
C TRP A 125 -1.70 -28.46 -18.34
N GLU A 126 -1.52 -28.29 -19.65
CA GLU A 126 -1.15 -29.42 -20.51
C GLU A 126 0.35 -29.35 -20.81
N LYS A 127 1.11 -30.28 -20.20
CA LYS A 127 2.55 -30.59 -20.38
C LYS A 127 3.52 -29.60 -19.72
N LYS A 128 4.54 -30.15 -19.03
CA LYS A 128 5.70 -29.40 -18.50
C LYS A 128 6.19 -28.41 -19.58
N PRO A 129 6.29 -27.10 -19.29
CA PRO A 129 6.77 -26.13 -20.27
C PRO A 129 8.22 -26.49 -20.65
N THR A 130 8.41 -26.97 -21.87
CA THR A 130 9.70 -27.45 -22.40
C THR A 130 10.75 -26.34 -22.59
N ASN A 131 10.40 -25.09 -22.28
CA ASN A 131 11.20 -23.90 -22.57
C ASN A 131 11.56 -23.07 -21.32
N LEU A 132 11.50 -23.64 -20.11
CA LEU A 132 11.94 -22.94 -18.90
C LEU A 132 13.47 -22.93 -18.78
N ILE A 133 14.01 -21.79 -18.32
CA ILE A 133 15.44 -21.61 -18.07
C ILE A 133 15.70 -21.55 -16.56
N CYS A 134 16.56 -22.44 -16.07
CA CYS A 134 16.95 -22.52 -14.66
C CYS A 134 18.02 -21.46 -14.33
N LEU A 135 17.77 -20.67 -13.28
CA LEU A 135 18.69 -19.70 -12.71
C LEU A 135 19.48 -20.35 -11.58
N SER A 136 20.81 -20.25 -11.65
CA SER A 136 21.75 -20.77 -10.65
C SER A 136 22.68 -19.65 -10.16
N PRO A 137 22.20 -18.66 -9.39
CA PRO A 137 23.03 -17.60 -8.82
C PRO A 137 24.21 -18.19 -8.04
N GLN A 138 25.40 -17.60 -8.21
CA GLN A 138 26.63 -18.06 -7.55
C GLN A 138 27.04 -17.18 -6.38
N VAL A 139 26.64 -15.91 -6.42
CA VAL A 139 27.04 -14.92 -5.41
C VAL A 139 25.81 -14.35 -4.72
N GLN A 140 25.90 -14.26 -3.40
CA GLN A 140 24.91 -13.56 -2.59
C GLN A 140 25.39 -12.14 -2.35
N LEU A 141 24.49 -11.16 -2.52
CA LEU A 141 24.80 -9.76 -2.30
C LEU A 141 24.26 -9.29 -0.94
N TYR A 142 24.86 -8.24 -0.40
CA TYR A 142 24.30 -7.42 0.67
C TYR A 142 24.50 -5.94 0.35
N PHE A 143 23.67 -5.09 0.94
CA PHE A 143 23.71 -3.65 0.69
C PHE A 143 24.41 -2.93 1.84
N GLU A 144 25.52 -2.25 1.55
CA GLU A 144 26.26 -1.46 2.54
C GLU A 144 26.66 -0.10 1.94
N LYS A 145 26.38 1.00 2.66
CA LYS A 145 26.83 2.36 2.30
C LYS A 145 26.53 2.78 0.84
N GLY A 146 25.37 2.39 0.32
CA GLY A 146 24.93 2.79 -1.02
C GLY A 146 25.46 1.94 -2.17
N LYS A 147 26.15 0.83 -1.91
CA LYS A 147 26.66 -0.11 -2.93
C LYS A 147 26.37 -1.56 -2.55
N PHE A 148 26.34 -2.42 -3.56
CA PHE A 148 26.24 -3.85 -3.35
C PHE A 148 27.62 -4.47 -3.15
N SER A 149 27.77 -5.18 -2.05
CA SER A 149 28.96 -5.96 -1.75
C SER A 149 28.62 -7.45 -1.84
N VAL A 150 29.61 -8.25 -2.26
CA VAL A 150 29.45 -9.71 -2.31
C VAL A 150 29.59 -10.24 -0.87
N ALA A 151 28.54 -10.89 -0.35
CA ALA A 151 28.52 -11.52 0.96
C ALA A 151 29.37 -12.80 0.98
N GLY A 152 29.31 -13.56 -0.12
CA GLY A 152 29.92 -14.88 -0.27
C GLY A 152 29.30 -15.65 -1.44
N GLU A 153 29.70 -16.91 -1.60
CA GLU A 153 29.03 -17.85 -2.49
C GLU A 153 27.64 -18.19 -1.94
N VAL A 154 26.69 -18.49 -2.83
CA VAL A 154 25.34 -18.90 -2.40
C VAL A 154 25.43 -20.29 -1.76
N GLU A 155 25.25 -20.37 -0.45
CA GLU A 155 25.14 -21.64 0.28
C GLU A 155 23.67 -22.13 0.28
N TRP A 156 23.45 -23.42 0.01
CA TRP A 156 22.14 -24.05 0.10
C TRP A 156 22.22 -25.38 0.87
N SER A 157 21.10 -25.81 1.45
CA SER A 157 21.01 -27.06 2.19
C SER A 157 21.14 -28.25 1.23
N SER A 158 22.26 -28.97 1.28
CA SER A 158 22.51 -30.18 0.48
C SER A 158 21.77 -31.42 0.98
N SER A 159 20.81 -31.27 1.89
CA SER A 159 20.16 -32.38 2.59
C SER A 159 18.99 -32.94 1.79
N SER A 160 19.31 -33.69 0.73
CA SER A 160 18.59 -34.83 0.15
C SER A 160 18.69 -34.79 -1.36
N ASN A 161 19.01 -35.94 -1.94
CA ASN A 161 19.25 -36.09 -3.36
C ASN A 161 17.94 -36.32 -4.15
N GLU A 162 16.75 -36.18 -3.56
CA GLU A 162 15.58 -36.84 -4.18
C GLU A 162 14.31 -36.00 -4.37
N GLU A 163 14.05 -34.84 -3.75
CA GLU A 163 12.77 -34.15 -4.02
C GLU A 163 12.88 -32.61 -4.14
N CYS A 164 13.05 -32.13 -5.38
CA CYS A 164 12.80 -30.74 -5.77
C CYS A 164 11.34 -30.52 -6.18
N TRP A 165 10.39 -31.16 -5.50
CA TRP A 165 8.98 -31.08 -5.85
C TRP A 165 8.41 -29.77 -5.27
N PHE A 166 8.23 -28.76 -6.13
CA PHE A 166 7.52 -27.50 -5.86
C PHE A 166 8.26 -26.36 -5.11
N ASN A 167 9.59 -26.28 -5.19
CA ASN A 167 10.36 -25.19 -4.57
C ASN A 167 10.95 -24.18 -5.58
N GLU A 168 10.14 -23.72 -6.52
CA GLU A 168 10.54 -22.84 -7.62
C GLU A 168 9.93 -21.44 -7.52
N ARG A 169 10.77 -20.39 -7.61
CA ARG A 169 10.30 -19.03 -7.94
C ARG A 169 10.31 -18.86 -9.45
N LYS A 170 9.15 -18.59 -10.06
CA LYS A 170 9.03 -18.30 -11.50
C LYS A 170 9.05 -16.79 -11.76
N GLN A 171 9.80 -16.38 -12.78
CA GLN A 171 9.86 -15.01 -13.27
C GLN A 171 9.85 -15.03 -14.80
N GLY A 172 8.65 -15.03 -15.40
CA GLY A 172 8.48 -15.24 -16.84
C GLY A 172 8.91 -16.65 -17.25
N ILE A 173 9.84 -16.75 -18.21
CA ILE A 173 10.42 -18.03 -18.67
C ILE A 173 11.54 -18.57 -17.77
N TYR A 174 11.97 -17.81 -16.76
CA TYR A 174 13.04 -18.21 -15.86
C TYR A 174 12.48 -18.77 -14.55
N PHE A 175 13.19 -19.73 -13.95
CA PHE A 175 12.88 -20.23 -12.61
C PHE A 175 14.12 -20.40 -11.76
N LEU A 176 13.98 -20.21 -10.45
CA LEU A 176 15.01 -20.50 -9.44
C LEU A 176 14.49 -21.59 -8.51
N CYS A 177 15.19 -22.73 -8.45
CA CYS A 177 14.94 -23.75 -7.43
C CYS A 177 15.68 -23.39 -6.14
N ARG A 178 14.95 -23.14 -5.05
CA ARG A 178 15.55 -22.73 -3.77
C ARG A 178 16.32 -23.84 -3.06
N ASN A 179 15.94 -25.09 -3.30
CA ASN A 179 16.53 -26.25 -2.62
C ASN A 179 17.84 -26.68 -3.26
N CYS A 180 17.89 -26.77 -4.59
CA CYS A 180 19.05 -27.29 -5.30
C CYS A 180 19.84 -26.25 -6.11
N ASN A 181 19.39 -24.99 -6.16
CA ASN A 181 19.98 -23.93 -6.97
C ASN A 181 20.17 -24.33 -8.45
N GLY A 182 19.27 -25.19 -8.97
CA GLY A 182 19.34 -25.73 -10.33
C GLY A 182 20.32 -26.89 -10.53
N LYS A 183 20.97 -27.39 -9.49
CA LYS A 183 21.92 -28.52 -9.58
C LYS A 183 21.23 -29.79 -10.09
N TYR A 184 20.05 -30.11 -9.57
CA TYR A 184 19.32 -31.35 -9.86
C TYR A 184 18.26 -31.21 -10.95
N HIS A 185 18.23 -30.08 -11.66
CA HIS A 185 17.31 -29.80 -12.75
C HIS A 185 18.05 -29.81 -14.10
N GLU A 186 18.57 -30.96 -14.52
CA GLU A 186 19.30 -31.12 -15.79
C GLU A 186 18.38 -31.12 -17.01
N GLU A 187 17.10 -31.40 -16.80
CA GLU A 187 16.06 -31.42 -17.83
C GLU A 187 15.72 -30.03 -18.37
N TYR A 188 16.16 -28.96 -17.71
CA TYR A 188 15.94 -27.57 -18.12
C TYR A 188 17.24 -26.90 -18.57
N GLN A 189 17.13 -25.96 -19.51
CA GLN A 189 18.27 -25.16 -19.94
C GLN A 189 18.75 -24.29 -18.77
N LYS A 190 20.05 -24.24 -18.51
CA LYS A 190 20.62 -23.38 -17.45
C LYS A 190 21.02 -22.02 -18.03
N ALA A 191 20.65 -20.94 -17.33
CA ALA A 191 21.11 -19.61 -17.67
C ALA A 191 22.64 -19.52 -17.54
N GLN A 192 23.27 -18.67 -18.35
CA GLN A 192 24.72 -18.49 -18.24
C GLN A 192 25.06 -17.85 -16.91
N VAL A 193 25.88 -18.53 -16.11
CA VAL A 193 26.28 -18.04 -14.80
C VAL A 193 27.17 -16.79 -14.89
N VAL A 194 27.97 -16.69 -15.96
CA VAL A 194 28.86 -15.56 -16.22
C VAL A 194 28.71 -15.10 -17.66
N ILE A 195 28.41 -13.82 -17.86
CA ILE A 195 28.37 -13.18 -19.17
C ILE A 195 29.68 -12.44 -19.39
N LYS A 196 30.40 -12.83 -20.45
CA LYS A 196 31.64 -12.17 -20.87
C LYS A 196 31.35 -11.17 -21.99
N ASN A 197 32.00 -10.01 -21.94
CA ASN A 197 31.97 -9.00 -23.00
C ASN A 197 30.56 -8.54 -23.39
N HIS A 198 29.71 -8.25 -22.40
CA HIS A 198 28.37 -7.72 -22.66
C HIS A 198 28.48 -6.36 -23.40
N HIS A 199 27.64 -6.11 -24.41
CA HIS A 199 27.78 -4.91 -25.26
C HIS A 199 27.66 -3.58 -24.49
N LEU A 200 26.86 -3.55 -23.41
CA LEU A 200 26.76 -2.40 -22.48
C LEU A 200 27.82 -2.41 -21.37
N HIS A 201 28.53 -3.53 -21.18
CA HIS A 201 29.53 -3.67 -20.14
C HIS A 201 30.71 -4.56 -20.61
N PRO A 202 31.50 -4.12 -21.61
CA PRO A 202 32.45 -5.00 -22.30
C PRO A 202 33.75 -5.24 -21.53
N LYS A 203 34.06 -4.40 -20.53
CA LYS A 203 35.34 -4.42 -19.81
C LYS A 203 35.42 -5.46 -18.70
N HIS A 204 34.28 -5.80 -18.08
CA HIS A 204 34.22 -6.78 -17.01
C HIS A 204 33.13 -7.81 -17.30
N HIS A 205 33.14 -8.87 -16.52
CA HIS A 205 32.17 -9.94 -16.62
C HIS A 205 31.00 -9.68 -15.66
N LEU A 206 29.80 -10.06 -16.08
CA LEU A 206 28.63 -10.05 -15.22
C LEU A 206 28.42 -11.45 -14.65
N GLN A 207 28.16 -11.54 -13.34
CA GLN A 207 27.89 -12.80 -12.65
C GLN A 207 26.43 -12.83 -12.19
N LEU A 208 25.80 -13.99 -12.29
CA LEU A 208 24.43 -14.19 -11.80
C LEU A 208 24.44 -14.17 -10.26
N ALA A 209 23.72 -13.21 -9.70
CA ALA A 209 23.71 -12.88 -8.28
C ALA A 209 22.29 -12.96 -7.70
N THR A 210 22.19 -13.20 -6.39
CA THR A 210 20.92 -13.19 -5.66
C THR A 210 20.91 -12.17 -4.53
N PHE A 211 19.76 -11.54 -4.30
CA PHE A 211 19.55 -10.59 -3.23
C PHE A 211 18.09 -10.61 -2.74
N LEU A 212 17.90 -10.61 -1.42
CA LEU A 212 16.60 -10.87 -0.79
C LEU A 212 15.94 -9.65 -0.13
N ASP A 213 16.66 -8.54 0.05
CA ASP A 213 16.27 -7.53 1.05
C ASP A 213 15.88 -6.16 0.46
N ARG A 214 16.25 -5.83 -0.80
CA ARG A 214 15.83 -4.61 -1.54
C ARG A 214 15.84 -4.82 -3.05
N SER A 215 15.19 -3.94 -3.80
CA SER A 215 15.35 -3.84 -5.26
C SER A 215 16.42 -2.79 -5.63
N ARG A 216 17.08 -3.00 -6.77
CA ARG A 216 17.89 -2.01 -7.48
C ARG A 216 17.30 -1.87 -8.88
N GLU A 217 17.41 -0.73 -9.54
CA GLU A 217 16.96 -0.61 -10.93
C GLU A 217 17.93 -1.31 -11.92
N CYS A 218 17.39 -1.99 -12.92
CA CYS A 218 18.15 -2.56 -14.02
C CYS A 218 18.78 -1.46 -14.90
N TYR A 219 20.08 -1.55 -15.21
CA TYR A 219 20.76 -0.56 -16.08
C TYR A 219 20.11 -0.35 -17.47
N CYS A 220 19.39 -1.34 -17.99
CA CYS A 220 18.83 -1.31 -19.34
C CYS A 220 17.36 -0.87 -19.38
N CYS A 221 16.53 -1.36 -18.45
CA CYS A 221 15.08 -1.12 -18.44
C CYS A 221 14.58 -0.33 -17.24
N ASP A 222 15.44 -0.04 -16.27
CA ASP A 222 15.13 0.58 -14.98
C ASP A 222 14.14 -0.19 -14.10
N ASP A 223 13.65 -1.36 -14.53
CA ASP A 223 12.81 -2.21 -13.68
C ASP A 223 13.56 -2.65 -12.43
N ASP A 224 12.85 -2.72 -11.32
CA ASP A 224 13.34 -3.29 -10.09
C ASP A 224 13.90 -4.71 -10.33
N LEU A 225 15.17 -4.89 -10.02
CA LEU A 225 15.88 -6.15 -9.96
C LEU A 225 15.35 -6.90 -8.73
N LEU A 226 14.48 -7.89 -8.98
CA LEU A 226 13.88 -8.70 -7.92
C LEU A 226 14.54 -10.07 -7.88
N GLY A 227 15.10 -10.41 -6.71
CA GLY A 227 15.59 -11.76 -6.42
C GLY A 227 16.91 -12.10 -7.10
N VAL A 228 16.93 -12.26 -8.43
CA VAL A 228 18.10 -12.75 -9.19
C VAL A 228 18.38 -11.88 -10.41
N PHE A 229 19.63 -11.46 -10.58
CA PHE A 229 20.06 -10.57 -11.67
C PHE A 229 21.55 -10.71 -11.95
N TYR A 230 22.01 -10.17 -13.08
CA TYR A 230 23.43 -10.12 -13.41
C TYR A 230 24.09 -8.90 -12.78
N TYR A 231 25.24 -9.11 -12.14
CA TYR A 231 25.95 -8.08 -11.38
C TYR A 231 27.46 -8.09 -11.65
N CYS A 232 28.07 -6.91 -11.72
CA CYS A 232 29.52 -6.73 -11.69
C CYS A 232 29.91 -5.93 -10.44
N SER A 233 30.67 -6.57 -9.55
CA SER A 233 31.17 -5.97 -8.31
C SER A 233 32.19 -4.84 -8.53
N SER A 234 32.99 -4.91 -9.60
CA SER A 234 34.02 -3.89 -9.88
C SER A 234 33.44 -2.56 -10.34
N CYS A 235 32.29 -2.58 -11.00
CA CYS A 235 31.64 -1.38 -11.54
C CYS A 235 30.31 -1.06 -10.86
N ASP A 236 29.87 -1.87 -9.91
CA ASP A 236 28.53 -1.78 -9.33
C ASP A 236 27.45 -1.75 -10.43
N PHE A 237 27.61 -2.58 -11.46
CA PHE A 237 26.74 -2.61 -12.64
C PHE A 237 25.76 -3.78 -12.51
N ALA A 238 24.46 -3.53 -12.71
CA ALA A 238 23.43 -4.55 -12.51
C ALA A 238 22.39 -4.57 -13.64
N MET A 239 21.98 -5.76 -14.07
CA MET A 239 21.04 -5.94 -15.18
C MET A 239 20.12 -7.16 -14.97
N ASN A 240 18.82 -6.98 -15.25
CA ASN A 240 17.83 -8.05 -15.20
C ASN A 240 18.14 -9.14 -16.24
N VAL A 241 17.80 -10.39 -15.94
CA VAL A 241 18.07 -11.54 -16.81
C VAL A 241 17.52 -11.35 -18.24
N PRO A 242 16.25 -10.93 -18.45
CA PRO A 242 15.74 -10.67 -19.79
C PRO A 242 16.49 -9.56 -20.55
N CYS A 243 17.10 -8.61 -19.84
CA CYS A 243 17.77 -7.46 -20.47
C CYS A 243 19.17 -7.78 -20.97
N VAL A 244 19.82 -8.78 -20.38
CA VAL A 244 21.13 -9.30 -20.84
C VAL A 244 20.98 -10.06 -22.16
N GLU A 245 19.84 -10.72 -22.36
CA GLU A 245 19.56 -11.51 -23.57
C GLU A 245 18.99 -10.66 -24.72
N LYS A 246 18.69 -9.38 -24.48
CA LYS A 246 18.22 -8.48 -25.55
C LYS A 246 19.32 -8.28 -26.59
N PRO A 247 18.95 -8.17 -27.88
CA PRO A 247 19.92 -7.82 -28.91
C PRO A 247 20.59 -6.49 -28.58
N PRO A 248 21.84 -6.28 -29.05
CA PRO A 248 22.58 -5.05 -28.78
C PRO A 248 21.74 -3.83 -29.13
N LEU A 249 21.68 -2.86 -28.22
CA LEU A 249 21.06 -1.56 -28.51
C LEU A 249 21.69 -0.99 -29.79
N SER A 250 20.86 -0.37 -30.63
CA SER A 250 21.35 0.24 -31.86
C SER A 250 22.45 1.26 -31.53
N LEU A 251 23.62 1.09 -32.16
CA LEU A 251 24.78 1.97 -31.98
C LEU A 251 24.45 3.41 -32.39
N SER A 252 23.51 3.57 -33.34
CA SER A 252 22.92 4.83 -33.72
C SER A 252 21.39 4.79 -33.61
N ILE A 253 20.78 5.93 -33.32
CA ILE A 253 19.35 6.17 -33.46
C ILE A 253 19.19 7.29 -34.48
N ASP A 254 18.56 6.99 -35.61
CA ASP A 254 18.27 7.96 -36.65
C ASP A 254 16.99 8.72 -36.30
N HIS A 255 17.05 10.05 -36.39
CA HIS A 255 15.92 10.97 -36.17
C HIS A 255 15.06 10.66 -34.92
N PRO A 256 15.65 10.69 -33.71
CA PRO A 256 14.89 10.43 -32.49
C PRO A 256 13.78 11.46 -32.26
N LYS A 257 12.75 11.07 -31.48
CA LYS A 257 11.59 11.90 -31.09
C LYS A 257 11.96 13.31 -30.59
N TRP A 258 13.15 13.47 -30.03
CA TRP A 258 13.59 14.65 -29.28
C TRP A 258 14.77 15.40 -29.90
N HIS A 259 15.31 14.94 -31.02
CA HIS A 259 16.47 15.57 -31.64
C HIS A 259 16.54 15.26 -33.14
N GLU A 260 16.91 16.23 -33.97
CA GLU A 260 16.85 16.08 -35.42
C GLU A 260 18.01 15.24 -36.00
N HIS A 261 19.18 15.27 -35.36
CA HIS A 261 20.35 14.53 -35.82
C HIS A 261 20.40 13.10 -35.30
N PRO A 262 21.11 12.19 -36.00
CA PRO A 262 21.42 10.87 -35.49
C PRO A 262 22.17 10.94 -34.17
N LEU A 263 21.78 10.10 -33.21
CA LEU A 263 22.46 9.97 -31.94
C LEU A 263 23.32 8.72 -31.91
N SER A 264 24.52 8.82 -31.35
CA SER A 264 25.40 7.67 -31.14
C SER A 264 25.41 7.24 -29.67
N LEU A 265 25.36 5.93 -29.44
CA LEU A 265 25.48 5.36 -28.10
C LEU A 265 26.88 5.63 -27.54
N PHE A 266 26.94 6.18 -26.32
CA PHE A 266 28.17 6.40 -25.59
C PHE A 266 28.19 5.53 -24.33
N SER A 267 28.95 4.44 -24.38
CA SER A 267 28.92 3.35 -23.39
C SER A 267 29.79 3.58 -22.14
N ARG A 268 30.41 4.76 -21.99
CA ARG A 268 31.23 5.06 -20.80
C ARG A 268 30.39 5.70 -19.69
N HIS A 269 30.63 5.29 -18.45
CA HIS A 269 30.11 5.95 -17.25
C HIS A 269 30.75 7.34 -17.09
N VAL A 270 30.07 8.38 -17.58
CA VAL A 270 30.46 9.77 -17.40
C VAL A 270 29.23 10.53 -16.86
N PRO A 271 29.37 11.34 -15.80
CA PRO A 271 28.25 12.10 -15.24
C PRO A 271 27.95 13.31 -16.14
N LEU A 272 27.32 13.07 -17.28
CA LEU A 272 26.81 14.12 -18.16
C LEU A 272 25.33 14.35 -17.87
N ASN A 273 24.92 15.62 -17.83
CA ASN A 273 23.52 15.97 -17.65
C ASN A 273 22.74 15.67 -18.94
N CYS A 274 21.60 15.00 -18.78
CA CYS A 274 20.68 14.76 -19.86
C CYS A 274 19.94 16.05 -20.25
N SER A 275 20.02 16.45 -21.52
CA SER A 275 19.33 17.60 -22.14
C SER A 275 17.82 17.58 -21.93
N LEU A 276 17.20 16.41 -21.71
CA LEU A 276 15.75 16.31 -21.50
C LEU A 276 15.31 16.34 -20.03
N CYS A 277 16.17 15.99 -19.08
CA CYS A 277 15.76 15.88 -17.68
C CYS A 277 16.66 16.60 -16.68
N ALA A 278 17.72 17.26 -17.13
CA ALA A 278 18.71 18.00 -16.33
C ALA A 278 19.43 17.16 -15.26
N LEU A 279 19.25 15.84 -15.25
CA LEU A 279 19.89 14.94 -14.29
C LEU A 279 21.06 14.23 -14.95
N SER A 280 22.09 13.94 -14.17
CA SER A 280 23.12 12.95 -14.49
C SER A 280 22.70 11.59 -13.95
N ASP A 281 22.76 10.55 -14.77
CA ASP A 281 22.51 9.18 -14.34
C ASP A 281 23.64 8.25 -14.77
N LEU A 282 24.44 7.80 -13.80
CA LEU A 282 25.53 6.87 -14.05
C LEU A 282 25.04 5.45 -14.38
N ASN A 283 23.77 5.17 -14.10
CA ASN A 283 23.13 3.87 -14.26
C ASN A 283 22.24 3.78 -15.50
N SER A 284 22.24 4.79 -16.37
CA SER A 284 21.51 4.73 -17.64
C SER A 284 22.45 4.93 -18.84
N PRO A 285 22.34 4.13 -19.92
CA PRO A 285 23.08 4.37 -21.15
C PRO A 285 22.75 5.75 -21.70
N ILE A 286 23.76 6.48 -22.18
CA ILE A 286 23.59 7.79 -22.79
C ILE A 286 23.81 7.74 -24.29
N TYR A 287 22.99 8.50 -25.00
CA TYR A 287 23.13 8.80 -26.41
C TYR A 287 23.59 10.24 -26.55
N MET A 288 24.48 10.49 -27.51
CA MET A 288 25.00 11.82 -27.76
C MET A 288 24.95 12.20 -29.24
N CYS A 289 24.70 13.48 -29.50
CA CYS A 289 24.97 14.12 -30.78
C CYS A 289 26.22 14.99 -30.62
N PRO A 290 27.40 14.55 -31.07
CA PRO A 290 28.62 15.35 -30.96
C PRO A 290 28.51 16.75 -31.62
N PRO A 291 27.91 16.89 -32.83
CA PRO A 291 27.73 18.21 -33.45
C PRO A 291 26.94 19.22 -32.61
N CYS A 292 25.95 18.75 -31.84
CA CYS A 292 25.06 19.61 -31.07
C CYS A 292 25.38 19.68 -29.58
N GLY A 293 26.30 18.85 -29.08
CA GLY A 293 26.49 18.67 -27.65
C GLY A 293 25.26 18.10 -26.92
N PHE A 294 24.28 17.55 -27.66
CA PHE A 294 23.06 17.01 -27.09
C PHE A 294 23.35 15.66 -26.43
N VAL A 295 22.97 15.50 -25.16
CA VAL A 295 23.17 14.27 -24.39
C VAL A 295 21.84 13.84 -23.81
N VAL A 296 21.50 12.57 -23.91
CA VAL A 296 20.21 12.09 -23.42
C VAL A 296 20.31 10.67 -22.89
N HIS A 297 19.63 10.38 -21.79
CA HIS A 297 19.50 9.01 -21.30
C HIS A 297 18.62 8.19 -22.26
N LEU A 298 18.97 6.92 -22.48
CA LEU A 298 18.14 5.98 -23.24
C LEU A 298 16.68 5.97 -22.76
N ARG A 299 16.48 5.99 -21.44
CA ARG A 299 15.15 6.05 -20.83
C ARG A 299 14.38 7.34 -21.12
N CYS A 300 15.09 8.47 -21.22
CA CYS A 300 14.43 9.74 -21.53
C CYS A 300 14.05 9.80 -23.02
N ILE A 301 14.83 9.17 -23.91
CA ILE A 301 14.41 9.02 -25.31
C ILE A 301 13.12 8.21 -25.41
N LYS A 302 13.05 7.07 -24.71
CA LYS A 302 11.96 6.10 -24.87
C LYS A 302 10.69 6.45 -24.10
N ASN A 303 10.83 6.87 -22.85
CA ASN A 303 9.73 6.89 -21.89
C ASN A 303 9.26 8.30 -21.54
N LEU A 304 9.92 9.35 -22.05
CA LEU A 304 9.46 10.71 -21.80
C LEU A 304 8.25 11.00 -22.71
N PRO A 305 7.11 11.40 -22.14
CA PRO A 305 5.94 11.81 -22.92
C PRO A 305 6.07 13.26 -23.42
N ARG A 306 5.20 13.68 -24.34
CA ARG A 306 5.14 15.04 -24.88
C ARG A 306 4.05 15.87 -24.24
N VAL A 307 2.87 15.30 -24.06
CA VAL A 307 1.74 15.98 -23.42
C VAL A 307 1.19 15.08 -22.33
N ILE A 308 1.10 15.61 -21.12
CA ILE A 308 0.61 14.86 -19.96
C ILE A 308 -0.35 15.68 -19.12
N ARG A 309 -1.10 14.98 -18.27
CA ARG A 309 -1.89 15.56 -17.19
C ARG A 309 -1.26 15.15 -15.86
N ILE A 310 -1.19 16.07 -14.92
CA ILE A 310 -0.65 15.81 -13.59
C ILE A 310 -1.65 16.21 -12.50
N SER A 311 -1.53 15.62 -11.31
CA SER A 311 -2.41 15.92 -10.17
C SER A 311 -2.23 17.32 -9.59
N ARG A 312 -1.10 17.97 -9.89
CA ARG A 312 -0.68 19.27 -9.31
C ARG A 312 -1.12 20.49 -10.10
N HIS A 313 -1.72 20.29 -11.27
CA HIS A 313 -2.13 21.37 -12.15
C HIS A 313 -3.35 20.95 -12.98
N PRO A 314 -4.41 21.77 -13.07
CA PRO A 314 -5.65 21.39 -13.76
C PRO A 314 -5.47 21.19 -15.28
N HIS A 315 -4.59 21.97 -15.91
CA HIS A 315 -4.38 21.91 -17.36
C HIS A 315 -3.36 20.83 -17.74
N ARG A 316 -3.42 20.39 -19.00
CA ARG A 316 -2.35 19.60 -19.60
C ARG A 316 -1.08 20.44 -19.67
N ILE A 317 0.05 19.77 -19.49
CA ILE A 317 1.38 20.36 -19.63
C ILE A 317 2.10 19.68 -20.79
N SER A 318 2.86 20.47 -21.53
CA SER A 318 3.61 20.02 -22.70
C SER A 318 5.10 20.09 -22.42
N PHE A 319 5.84 19.13 -22.95
CA PHE A 319 7.29 19.12 -22.89
C PHE A 319 7.85 20.30 -23.70
N THR A 320 8.83 20.99 -23.12
CA THR A 320 9.63 22.02 -23.78
C THR A 320 11.11 21.65 -23.67
N HIS A 321 11.88 21.96 -24.70
CA HIS A 321 13.32 21.65 -24.75
C HIS A 321 14.17 22.60 -23.91
N SER A 322 13.67 23.81 -23.68
CA SER A 322 14.28 24.84 -22.86
C SER A 322 13.20 25.80 -22.35
N PHE A 323 13.54 26.64 -21.40
CA PHE A 323 12.65 27.67 -20.86
C PHE A 323 13.14 29.07 -21.25
N ASP A 324 12.25 30.06 -21.22
CA ASP A 324 12.59 31.45 -21.50
C ASP A 324 13.50 32.02 -20.39
N ASP A 325 14.69 32.48 -20.79
CA ASP A 325 15.73 33.05 -19.92
C ASP A 325 15.32 34.37 -19.24
N GLN A 326 14.29 35.04 -19.75
CA GLN A 326 13.81 36.28 -19.15
C GLN A 326 12.98 36.04 -17.88
N ARG A 327 12.68 34.78 -17.55
CA ARG A 327 11.85 34.40 -16.41
C ARG A 327 12.60 33.43 -15.49
N ASP A 328 12.45 33.65 -14.19
CA ASP A 328 12.89 32.70 -13.17
C ASP A 328 11.81 31.62 -12.98
N TRP A 329 12.07 30.43 -13.53
CA TRP A 329 11.15 29.30 -13.43
C TRP A 329 11.38 28.49 -12.16
N SER A 330 10.30 28.17 -11.45
CA SER A 330 10.30 27.26 -10.31
C SER A 330 9.42 26.05 -10.60
N CYS A 331 9.92 24.86 -10.29
CA CYS A 331 9.16 23.62 -10.47
C CYS A 331 7.97 23.56 -9.51
N GLY A 332 6.75 23.41 -10.03
CA GLY A 332 5.53 23.33 -9.25
C GLY A 332 5.40 22.07 -8.37
N VAL A 333 6.28 21.08 -8.56
CA VAL A 333 6.29 19.83 -7.79
C VAL A 333 7.32 19.90 -6.66
N CYS A 334 8.61 20.13 -6.99
CA CYS A 334 9.69 20.12 -6.01
C CYS A 334 10.03 21.51 -5.44
N ARG A 335 9.41 22.57 -5.98
CA ARG A 335 9.59 23.98 -5.61
C ARG A 335 11.00 24.54 -5.78
N ARG A 336 11.91 23.80 -6.42
CA ARG A 336 13.27 24.25 -6.74
C ARG A 336 13.31 24.98 -8.09
N LYS A 337 14.34 25.82 -8.27
CA LYS A 337 14.62 26.51 -9.54
C LYS A 337 14.80 25.50 -10.68
N ILE A 338 14.25 25.83 -11.85
CA ILE A 338 14.47 25.10 -13.10
C ILE A 338 15.68 25.71 -13.79
N ASP A 339 16.54 24.84 -14.31
CA ASP A 339 17.62 25.23 -15.20
C ASP A 339 17.05 25.38 -16.62
N ASN A 340 17.10 26.60 -17.15
CA ASN A 340 16.43 26.96 -18.40
C ASN A 340 17.08 26.32 -19.63
N ASP A 341 18.33 25.88 -19.52
CA ASP A 341 19.09 25.23 -20.61
C ASP A 341 18.64 23.80 -20.88
N TYR A 342 17.78 23.23 -20.01
CA TYR A 342 17.34 21.84 -20.09
C TYR A 342 15.83 21.71 -20.24
N GLY A 343 15.43 20.55 -20.75
CA GLY A 343 14.03 20.22 -20.96
C GLY A 343 13.22 20.06 -19.67
N GLY A 344 11.94 20.37 -19.78
CA GLY A 344 10.96 20.26 -18.72
C GLY A 344 9.54 20.32 -19.27
N TYR A 345 8.55 20.48 -18.40
CA TYR A 345 7.16 20.67 -18.82
C TYR A 345 6.68 22.06 -18.45
N SER A 346 5.84 22.62 -19.32
CA SER A 346 5.17 23.89 -19.08
C SER A 346 3.70 23.81 -19.50
N CYS A 347 2.86 24.59 -18.83
CA CYS A 347 1.48 24.81 -19.28
C CYS A 347 1.47 25.81 -20.42
N LEU A 348 0.79 25.48 -21.52
CA LEU A 348 0.69 26.34 -22.69
C LEU A 348 -0.58 27.23 -22.69
N LYS A 349 -1.44 27.09 -21.67
CA LYS A 349 -2.65 27.92 -21.55
C LYS A 349 -2.26 29.37 -21.28
N ASP A 350 -2.87 30.29 -22.03
CA ASP A 350 -2.61 31.73 -21.90
C ASP A 350 -2.76 32.21 -20.45
N GLY A 351 -1.76 32.95 -19.98
CA GLY A 351 -1.69 33.47 -18.61
C GLY A 351 -1.28 32.45 -17.54
N CYS A 352 -1.01 31.19 -17.89
CA CYS A 352 -0.53 30.19 -16.95
C CYS A 352 1.00 30.08 -16.97
N SER A 353 1.64 30.20 -15.81
CA SER A 353 3.10 30.09 -15.65
C SER A 353 3.55 28.79 -14.98
N TYR A 354 2.72 27.75 -15.01
CA TYR A 354 3.07 26.49 -14.37
C TYR A 354 4.18 25.78 -15.16
N ALA A 355 5.24 25.37 -14.46
CA ALA A 355 6.33 24.57 -15.00
C ALA A 355 6.77 23.49 -14.01
N ALA A 356 7.36 22.42 -14.52
CA ALA A 356 7.92 21.36 -13.71
C ALA A 356 9.15 20.73 -14.38
N HIS A 357 10.12 20.27 -13.60
CA HIS A 357 11.20 19.44 -14.13
C HIS A 357 10.61 18.16 -14.74
N SER A 358 11.23 17.65 -15.81
CA SER A 358 10.78 16.44 -16.50
C SER A 358 10.53 15.27 -15.56
N LYS A 359 11.50 14.96 -14.69
CA LYS A 359 11.40 13.85 -13.73
C LYS A 359 10.50 14.15 -12.54
N CYS A 360 10.12 15.39 -12.30
CA CYS A 360 9.12 15.72 -11.29
C CYS A 360 7.70 15.57 -11.86
N ALA A 361 7.49 15.99 -13.10
CA ALA A 361 6.20 15.85 -13.77
C ALA A 361 5.85 14.37 -14.04
N THR A 362 6.85 13.53 -14.31
CA THR A 362 6.64 12.10 -14.63
C THR A 362 6.78 11.17 -13.41
N GLN A 363 6.63 11.65 -12.18
CA GLN A 363 6.63 10.78 -11.00
C GLN A 363 5.33 9.99 -10.92
N SER A 364 5.38 8.76 -10.41
CA SER A 364 4.21 7.86 -10.32
C SER A 364 3.11 8.35 -9.37
N ASN A 365 3.44 9.20 -8.39
CA ASN A 365 2.47 9.86 -7.51
C ASN A 365 1.90 11.17 -8.11
N VAL A 366 2.45 11.67 -9.23
CA VAL A 366 2.08 12.93 -9.88
C VAL A 366 1.38 12.72 -11.22
N TRP A 367 1.81 11.73 -12.01
CA TRP A 367 1.32 11.41 -13.35
C TRP A 367 0.78 9.99 -13.45
N ASP A 368 -0.29 9.80 -14.24
CA ASP A 368 -1.00 8.53 -14.42
C ASP A 368 -0.37 7.60 -15.48
N GLY A 369 0.76 8.00 -16.08
CA GLY A 369 1.47 7.22 -17.09
C GLY A 369 0.91 7.33 -18.51
N LYS A 370 -0.06 8.22 -18.77
CA LYS A 370 -0.63 8.39 -20.11
C LYS A 370 0.00 9.54 -20.90
N GLU A 371 0.41 9.24 -22.12
CA GLU A 371 0.74 10.21 -23.17
C GLU A 371 -0.57 10.72 -23.82
N LEU A 372 -0.69 12.03 -23.98
CA LEU A 372 -1.90 12.70 -24.46
C LEU A 372 -1.64 13.55 -25.72
N GLU A 373 -0.47 13.40 -26.35
CA GLU A 373 -0.20 14.06 -27.62
C GLU A 373 -1.17 13.56 -28.70
N GLY A 374 -1.85 14.49 -29.38
CA GLY A 374 -2.85 14.18 -30.41
C GLY A 374 -4.22 13.76 -29.88
N GLU A 375 -4.36 13.51 -28.58
CA GLU A 375 -5.66 13.26 -27.95
C GLU A 375 -6.42 14.58 -27.75
N PRO A 376 -7.71 14.68 -28.11
CA PRO A 376 -8.50 15.88 -27.82
C PRO A 376 -8.56 16.11 -26.31
N GLU A 377 -8.65 17.37 -25.89
CA GLU A 377 -8.98 17.67 -24.49
C GLU A 377 -10.40 17.18 -24.22
N GLU A 378 -10.54 16.25 -23.27
CA GLU A 378 -11.84 15.88 -22.74
C GLU A 378 -12.50 17.16 -22.21
N ALA A 379 -13.77 17.37 -22.56
CA ALA A 379 -14.53 18.47 -21.98
C ALA A 379 -14.38 18.42 -20.45
N GLU A 380 -14.19 19.58 -19.82
CA GLU A 380 -14.19 19.66 -18.37
C GLU A 380 -15.47 18.97 -17.88
N ASP A 381 -15.32 17.88 -17.12
CA ASP A 381 -16.45 17.24 -16.44
C ASP A 381 -17.27 18.35 -15.80
N GLU A 382 -18.56 18.46 -16.11
CA GLU A 382 -19.43 19.40 -15.40
C GLU A 382 -19.25 19.20 -13.89
N ASP A 383 -18.90 20.28 -13.20
CA ASP A 383 -18.74 20.28 -11.75
C ASP A 383 -20.10 19.97 -11.14
N VAL A 384 -20.29 18.72 -10.73
CA VAL A 384 -21.50 18.29 -10.05
C VAL A 384 -21.52 18.97 -8.69
N GLU A 385 -22.49 19.87 -8.48
CA GLU A 385 -22.69 20.52 -7.18
C GLU A 385 -22.99 19.46 -6.10
N PRO A 386 -22.47 19.64 -4.87
CA PRO A 386 -22.71 18.68 -3.78
C PRO A 386 -24.14 18.71 -3.24
N PHE A 387 -24.91 19.75 -3.52
CA PHE A 387 -26.28 19.87 -3.07
C PHE A 387 -27.09 20.80 -3.97
N VAL A 388 -28.41 20.66 -3.89
CA VAL A 388 -29.37 21.61 -4.48
C VAL A 388 -29.88 22.54 -3.37
N ARG A 389 -29.90 23.86 -3.61
CA ARG A 389 -30.53 24.82 -2.71
C ARG A 389 -32.04 24.82 -2.92
N ILE A 390 -32.80 24.44 -1.90
CA ILE A 390 -34.27 24.43 -1.94
C ILE A 390 -34.83 25.81 -1.59
N SER A 391 -34.24 26.46 -0.59
CA SER A 391 -34.51 27.85 -0.19
C SER A 391 -33.35 28.38 0.66
N ASP A 392 -33.42 29.64 1.10
CA ASP A 392 -32.37 30.26 1.91
C ASP A 392 -32.07 29.45 3.18
N GLY A 393 -30.83 28.95 3.28
CA GLY A 393 -30.37 28.13 4.38
C GLY A 393 -30.95 26.70 4.42
N ILE A 394 -31.60 26.22 3.35
CA ILE A 394 -32.12 24.85 3.26
C ILE A 394 -31.59 24.16 2.00
N ILE A 395 -30.90 23.04 2.17
CA ILE A 395 -30.26 22.28 1.09
C ILE A 395 -30.73 20.82 1.06
N GLN A 396 -30.70 20.21 -0.12
CA GLN A 396 -30.79 18.77 -0.31
C GLN A 396 -29.41 18.27 -0.75
N HIS A 397 -28.73 17.54 0.12
CA HIS A 397 -27.34 17.12 -0.08
C HIS A 397 -27.24 15.73 -0.70
N PHE A 398 -26.27 15.50 -1.60
CA PHE A 398 -26.13 14.23 -2.36
C PHE A 398 -26.01 12.98 -1.47
N SER A 399 -25.47 13.14 -0.25
CA SER A 399 -25.28 12.04 0.69
C SER A 399 -26.48 11.83 1.62
N HIS A 400 -27.51 12.66 1.50
CA HIS A 400 -28.67 12.64 2.39
C HIS A 400 -29.91 13.12 1.64
N GLU A 401 -30.19 12.50 0.49
CA GLU A 401 -31.20 12.98 -0.46
C GLU A 401 -32.63 12.90 0.08
N HIS A 402 -32.89 12.00 1.04
CA HIS A 402 -34.23 11.77 1.58
C HIS A 402 -34.73 12.88 2.51
N HIS A 403 -33.83 13.71 3.05
CA HIS A 403 -34.21 14.82 3.93
C HIS A 403 -33.51 16.11 3.55
N HIS A 404 -34.08 17.23 3.98
CA HIS A 404 -33.46 18.54 3.83
C HIS A 404 -32.64 18.89 5.06
N LEU A 405 -31.49 19.53 4.82
CA LEU A 405 -30.64 20.06 5.88
C LEU A 405 -30.87 21.56 6.00
N LYS A 406 -30.99 22.03 7.25
CA LYS A 406 -31.15 23.45 7.57
C LYS A 406 -29.85 24.00 8.13
N LEU A 407 -29.48 25.20 7.71
CA LEU A 407 -28.31 25.94 8.21
C LEU A 407 -28.62 26.50 9.60
N HIS A 408 -27.69 26.28 10.51
CA HIS A 408 -27.69 26.81 11.87
C HIS A 408 -26.36 27.51 12.12
N GLU A 409 -26.40 28.66 12.79
CA GLU A 409 -25.22 29.31 13.32
C GLU A 409 -24.96 28.82 14.74
N ASN A 410 -23.72 28.43 15.03
CA ASN A 410 -23.33 28.05 16.38
C ASN A 410 -23.10 29.30 17.25
N ILE A 411 -24.19 29.92 17.69
CA ILE A 411 -24.22 31.14 18.53
C ILE A 411 -24.20 30.86 20.04
N TYR A 412 -24.15 29.58 20.47
CA TYR A 412 -24.29 29.21 21.87
C TYR A 412 -22.95 29.20 22.63
N GLU A 413 -22.98 29.68 23.88
CA GLU A 413 -21.87 29.55 24.85
C GLU A 413 -21.67 28.08 25.28
N ASP A 414 -22.73 27.27 25.28
CA ASP A 414 -22.68 25.88 25.74
C ASP A 414 -22.31 24.94 24.59
N TYR A 415 -21.12 24.33 24.68
CA TYR A 415 -20.60 23.35 23.74
C TYR A 415 -21.24 21.97 23.96
N ASP A 416 -21.85 21.42 22.91
CA ASP A 416 -22.42 20.07 22.89
C ASP A 416 -21.44 19.08 22.23
N ASP A 417 -20.78 18.28 23.06
CA ASP A 417 -19.80 17.27 22.61
C ASP A 417 -20.42 16.10 21.82
N SER A 418 -21.75 16.04 21.70
CA SER A 418 -22.45 15.03 20.91
C SER A 418 -22.63 15.41 19.44
N LYS A 419 -22.54 16.71 19.10
CA LYS A 419 -22.70 17.19 17.72
C LYS A 419 -21.41 16.98 16.94
N GLN A 420 -21.44 16.02 16.01
CA GLN A 420 -20.32 15.69 15.13
C GLN A 420 -20.73 15.75 13.66
N CYS A 421 -19.82 16.25 12.83
CA CYS A 421 -20.01 16.27 11.39
C CYS A 421 -19.93 14.85 10.82
N HIS A 422 -20.87 14.47 9.97
CA HIS A 422 -20.91 13.15 9.33
C HIS A 422 -19.86 12.98 8.23
N ALA A 423 -19.36 14.07 7.65
CA ALA A 423 -18.31 14.02 6.63
C ALA A 423 -16.91 13.89 7.23
N CYS A 424 -16.53 14.78 8.15
CA CYS A 424 -15.18 14.80 8.72
C CYS A 424 -15.11 14.25 10.16
N ILE A 425 -16.21 13.77 10.74
CA ILE A 425 -16.25 13.14 12.08
C ILE A 425 -15.78 14.05 13.24
N THR A 426 -15.32 15.27 12.96
CA THR A 426 -14.90 16.20 13.99
C THR A 426 -16.11 16.87 14.63
N PRO A 427 -16.03 17.23 15.93
CA PRO A 427 -17.09 17.96 16.59
C PRO A 427 -17.39 19.31 15.94
N ILE A 428 -18.63 19.78 16.10
CA ILE A 428 -19.05 21.12 15.70
C ILE A 428 -18.58 22.12 16.78
N TYR A 429 -17.29 22.47 16.76
CA TYR A 429 -16.72 23.41 17.73
C TYR A 429 -17.19 24.85 17.51
N PHE A 430 -17.20 25.30 16.25
CA PHE A 430 -17.41 26.69 15.86
C PHE A 430 -18.10 26.79 14.49
N GLY A 431 -18.62 27.98 14.17
CA GLY A 431 -19.14 28.31 12.85
C GLY A 431 -20.52 27.71 12.54
N SER A 432 -20.95 27.90 11.30
CA SER A 432 -22.25 27.43 10.84
C SER A 432 -22.19 25.96 10.41
N PHE A 433 -23.31 25.27 10.57
CA PHE A 433 -23.46 23.87 10.23
C PHE A 433 -24.86 23.59 9.71
N TYR A 434 -24.96 22.60 8.83
CA TYR A 434 -26.22 22.07 8.36
C TYR A 434 -26.65 20.91 9.25
N SER A 435 -27.91 20.88 9.69
CA SER A 435 -28.48 19.72 10.39
C SER A 435 -29.82 19.31 9.82
N CYS A 436 -30.06 18.00 9.79
CA CYS A 436 -31.36 17.45 9.47
C CYS A 436 -32.33 17.69 10.64
N THR A 437 -33.59 17.99 10.33
CA THR A 437 -34.64 18.13 11.35
C THR A 437 -35.30 16.80 11.73
N GLN A 438 -35.01 15.72 10.98
CA GLN A 438 -35.65 14.41 11.10
C GLN A 438 -34.73 13.33 11.68
N CYS A 439 -33.41 13.52 11.61
CA CYS A 439 -32.41 12.62 12.17
C CYS A 439 -31.20 13.42 12.69
N ASP A 440 -30.20 12.74 13.24
CA ASP A 440 -28.98 13.30 13.81
C ASP A 440 -27.90 13.64 12.76
N PHE A 441 -28.26 13.66 11.47
CA PHE A 441 -27.33 13.96 10.40
C PHE A 441 -26.93 15.44 10.41
N ILE A 442 -25.62 15.70 10.58
CA ILE A 442 -25.03 17.03 10.71
C ILE A 442 -23.81 17.14 9.81
N LEU A 443 -23.63 18.27 9.13
CA LEU A 443 -22.42 18.61 8.37
C LEU A 443 -21.94 20.01 8.76
N HIS A 444 -20.62 20.22 8.89
CA HIS A 444 -20.10 21.60 8.82
C HIS A 444 -20.51 22.23 7.50
N GLU A 445 -20.70 23.55 7.47
CA GLU A 445 -20.98 24.26 6.22
C GLU A 445 -19.89 23.98 5.17
N ALA A 446 -18.61 24.04 5.56
CA ALA A 446 -17.49 23.70 4.67
C ALA A 446 -17.55 22.24 4.17
N CYS A 447 -18.01 21.30 5.01
CA CYS A 447 -18.14 19.90 4.63
C CYS A 447 -19.30 19.65 3.66
N ALA A 448 -20.39 20.42 3.76
CA ALA A 448 -21.49 20.36 2.81
C ALA A 448 -21.09 20.91 1.42
N ASN A 449 -20.13 21.83 1.37
CA ASN A 449 -19.63 22.46 0.13
C ASN A 449 -18.44 21.73 -0.50
N LEU A 450 -18.08 20.52 -0.03
CA LEU A 450 -16.98 19.75 -0.62
C LEU A 450 -17.26 19.39 -2.08
N SER A 451 -16.31 19.66 -2.96
CA SER A 451 -16.40 19.30 -4.38
C SER A 451 -16.59 17.79 -4.56
N ARG A 452 -17.51 17.39 -5.45
CA ARG A 452 -17.78 15.96 -5.71
C ARG A 452 -16.60 15.23 -6.33
N LYS A 453 -15.72 15.94 -7.02
CA LYS A 453 -14.51 15.40 -7.64
C LYS A 453 -13.31 16.32 -7.40
N ILE A 454 -12.14 15.74 -7.12
CA ILE A 454 -10.89 16.50 -6.91
C ILE A 454 -9.68 15.82 -7.56
N PHE A 455 -8.66 16.59 -7.91
CA PHE A 455 -7.30 16.07 -8.10
C PHE A 455 -6.52 16.32 -6.82
N HIS A 456 -5.95 15.26 -6.25
CA HIS A 456 -5.19 15.39 -5.01
C HIS A 456 -3.68 15.30 -5.28
N PRO A 457 -2.84 16.19 -4.73
CA PRO A 457 -1.39 16.26 -4.99
C PRO A 457 -0.59 14.95 -4.85
N ILE A 458 -1.05 14.01 -4.02
CA ILE A 458 -0.38 12.72 -3.76
C ILE A 458 -0.90 11.55 -4.60
N HIS A 459 -1.83 11.80 -5.53
CA HIS A 459 -2.39 10.76 -6.39
C HIS A 459 -2.71 11.27 -7.79
N PRO A 460 -2.26 10.59 -8.86
CA PRO A 460 -2.43 11.09 -10.22
C PRO A 460 -3.88 11.07 -10.73
N HIS A 461 -4.72 10.15 -10.24
CA HIS A 461 -6.09 10.03 -10.72
C HIS A 461 -7.06 10.98 -10.01
N LYS A 462 -8.13 11.34 -10.72
CA LYS A 462 -9.27 12.09 -10.15
C LYS A 462 -9.94 11.24 -9.07
N LEU A 463 -10.23 11.84 -7.93
CA LEU A 463 -10.92 11.21 -6.81
C LEU A 463 -12.36 11.67 -6.74
N ILE A 464 -13.25 10.79 -6.28
CA ILE A 464 -14.69 11.06 -6.13
C ILE A 464 -15.06 11.00 -4.66
N LEU A 465 -15.84 11.99 -4.20
CA LEU A 465 -16.36 12.05 -2.84
C LEU A 465 -17.46 10.99 -2.63
N MET A 466 -17.31 10.18 -1.58
CA MET A 466 -18.24 9.13 -1.18
C MET A 466 -18.85 9.48 0.18
N GLY A 467 -20.19 9.52 0.22
CA GLY A 467 -20.99 9.94 1.39
C GLY A 467 -21.36 8.81 2.35
N GLU A 468 -21.31 7.56 1.90
CA GLU A 468 -21.62 6.39 2.72
C GLU A 468 -20.56 5.30 2.55
N TYR A 469 -20.40 4.50 3.60
CA TYR A 469 -19.70 3.25 3.57
C TYR A 469 -20.54 2.25 2.75
N ASP A 470 -20.25 2.16 1.45
CA ASP A 470 -20.71 1.08 0.59
C ASP A 470 -20.17 -0.23 1.16
N GLY A 471 -21.04 -1.06 1.73
CA GLY A 471 -20.75 -2.27 2.51
C GLY A 471 -19.97 -3.39 1.80
N GLY A 472 -19.11 -3.08 0.84
CA GLY A 472 -18.16 -3.98 0.22
C GLY A 472 -17.14 -4.52 1.21
N THR A 473 -16.85 -5.81 1.07
CA THR A 473 -16.02 -6.67 1.93
C THR A 473 -14.51 -6.52 1.67
N ASN A 474 -14.02 -5.33 1.32
CA ASN A 474 -12.58 -5.14 1.13
C ASN A 474 -11.92 -4.57 2.39
N ASP A 475 -10.99 -5.33 2.94
CA ASP A 475 -10.22 -5.06 4.17
C ASP A 475 -9.28 -3.82 4.11
N TYR A 476 -9.37 -2.99 3.05
CA TYR A 476 -8.41 -1.91 2.77
C TYR A 476 -8.96 -0.49 3.03
N ASN A 477 -9.67 -0.29 4.15
CA ASN A 477 -10.22 1.01 4.57
C ASN A 477 -9.20 1.95 5.23
N LEU A 478 -7.96 1.97 4.73
CA LEU A 478 -6.92 2.84 5.23
C LEU A 478 -6.79 4.06 4.33
N CYS A 479 -6.76 5.25 4.92
CA CYS A 479 -6.34 6.44 4.20
C CYS A 479 -4.91 6.23 3.69
N SER A 480 -4.66 6.54 2.42
CA SER A 480 -3.34 6.44 1.82
C SER A 480 -2.37 7.50 2.37
N ALA A 481 -2.88 8.60 2.95
CA ALA A 481 -2.07 9.70 3.50
C ALA A 481 -1.74 9.55 5.00
N CYS A 482 -2.64 8.95 5.80
CA CYS A 482 -2.46 8.81 7.25
C CYS A 482 -2.94 7.44 7.78
N PRO A 483 -2.33 6.88 8.84
CA PRO A 483 -2.66 5.55 9.36
C PRO A 483 -3.94 5.52 10.21
N ARG A 484 -4.61 6.66 10.40
CA ARG A 484 -5.89 6.69 11.09
C ARG A 484 -6.93 5.95 10.25
N HIS A 485 -7.88 5.32 10.93
CA HIS A 485 -9.11 4.82 10.33
C HIS A 485 -10.19 5.91 10.37
N CYS A 486 -11.12 5.90 9.42
CA CYS A 486 -12.24 6.84 9.38
C CYS A 486 -13.54 6.12 9.01
N THR A 487 -14.64 6.64 9.55
CA THR A 487 -16.03 6.20 9.27
C THR A 487 -16.86 7.31 8.62
N GLY A 488 -16.25 8.46 8.35
CA GLY A 488 -16.86 9.57 7.63
C GLY A 488 -16.69 9.46 6.12
N PHE A 489 -16.86 10.59 5.43
CA PHE A 489 -16.73 10.66 3.99
C PHE A 489 -15.28 10.45 3.57
N THR A 490 -15.12 9.89 2.38
CA THR A 490 -13.81 9.60 1.78
C THR A 490 -13.79 10.02 0.32
N TYR A 491 -12.61 10.42 -0.16
CA TYR A 491 -12.35 10.54 -1.58
C TYR A 491 -11.70 9.26 -2.07
N LYS A 492 -12.35 8.57 -3.01
CA LYS A 492 -11.88 7.29 -3.56
C LYS A 492 -11.49 7.45 -5.03
N CYS A 493 -10.44 6.75 -5.43
CA CYS A 493 -10.11 6.56 -6.84
C CYS A 493 -11.02 5.48 -7.42
N THR A 494 -11.69 5.75 -8.54
CA THR A 494 -12.56 4.79 -9.22
C THR A 494 -11.87 4.04 -10.36
N LYS A 495 -10.56 4.27 -10.56
CA LYS A 495 -9.78 3.55 -11.55
C LYS A 495 -9.67 2.07 -11.13
N GLN A 496 -9.93 1.16 -12.07
CA GLN A 496 -9.83 -0.28 -11.84
C GLN A 496 -8.47 -0.65 -11.26
N ARG A 497 -8.45 -1.51 -10.23
CA ARG A 497 -7.24 -1.96 -9.50
C ARG A 497 -6.44 -0.83 -8.81
N CYS A 498 -7.06 0.31 -8.52
CA CYS A 498 -6.44 1.38 -7.74
C CYS A 498 -7.13 1.51 -6.37
N PRO A 499 -6.56 0.97 -5.27
CA PRO A 499 -7.19 1.02 -3.95
C PRO A 499 -6.98 2.37 -3.24
N PHE A 500 -6.65 3.43 -3.98
CA PHE A 500 -6.30 4.72 -3.39
C PHE A 500 -7.55 5.40 -2.82
N GLN A 501 -7.48 5.78 -1.54
CA GLN A 501 -8.51 6.58 -0.90
C GLN A 501 -7.92 7.44 0.21
N ILE A 502 -8.54 8.58 0.46
CA ILE A 502 -8.12 9.52 1.51
C ILE A 502 -9.33 10.08 2.23
N HIS A 503 -9.18 10.36 3.53
CA HIS A 503 -10.24 11.01 4.30
C HIS A 503 -10.40 12.47 3.86
N VAL A 504 -11.59 13.04 4.06
CA VAL A 504 -11.88 14.45 3.76
C VAL A 504 -10.85 15.41 4.37
N GLN A 505 -10.42 15.20 5.61
CA GLN A 505 -9.47 16.06 6.32
C GLN A 505 -8.08 16.00 5.67
N CYS A 506 -7.65 14.83 5.20
CA CYS A 506 -6.39 14.71 4.46
C CYS A 506 -6.51 15.32 3.06
N ALA A 507 -7.68 15.18 2.43
CA ALA A 507 -7.94 15.66 1.07
C ALA A 507 -8.09 17.18 0.96
N THR A 508 -8.51 17.84 2.04
CA THR A 508 -8.80 19.28 2.08
C THR A 508 -7.62 20.12 2.50
N ILE A 509 -6.53 19.51 2.98
CA ILE A 509 -5.28 20.24 3.18
C ILE A 509 -4.68 20.56 1.82
N SER A 510 -4.34 21.82 1.63
CA SER A 510 -3.73 22.34 0.40
C SER A 510 -2.30 22.82 0.65
N GLU A 511 -1.53 22.89 -0.42
CA GLU A 511 -0.21 23.53 -0.42
C GLU A 511 -0.31 24.95 -1.01
N PRO A 512 0.43 25.95 -0.49
CA PRO A 512 1.32 25.87 0.68
C PRO A 512 0.56 25.70 2.00
N LEU A 513 1.03 24.78 2.85
CA LEU A 513 0.51 24.62 4.20
C LEU A 513 1.25 25.58 5.13
N LEU A 514 0.53 26.59 5.62
CA LEU A 514 0.97 27.46 6.72
C LEU A 514 0.50 26.82 8.03
N HIS A 515 1.44 26.31 8.84
CA HIS A 515 1.12 25.56 10.05
C HIS A 515 1.82 26.17 11.26
N GLU A 516 1.10 26.39 12.37
CA GLU A 516 1.62 27.12 13.54
C GLU A 516 2.87 26.50 14.18
N SER A 517 3.12 25.20 13.93
CA SER A 517 4.34 24.53 14.39
C SER A 517 5.61 24.95 13.65
N HIS A 518 5.52 25.67 12.53
CA HIS A 518 6.68 26.04 11.72
C HIS A 518 6.47 27.36 10.96
N THR A 519 7.53 28.17 10.86
CA THR A 519 7.44 29.52 10.29
C THR A 519 7.42 29.56 8.77
N HIS A 520 8.04 28.59 8.10
CA HIS A 520 8.08 28.54 6.64
C HIS A 520 6.89 27.74 6.09
N PRO A 521 6.41 28.08 4.87
CA PRO A 521 5.39 27.29 4.20
C PRO A 521 5.87 25.87 3.89
N LEU A 522 4.98 24.90 4.07
CA LEU A 522 5.27 23.48 3.81
C LEU A 522 4.60 23.02 2.51
N PHE A 523 5.27 22.12 1.80
CA PHE A 523 4.86 21.63 0.48
C PHE A 523 4.99 20.10 0.39
N LEU A 524 4.16 19.46 -0.44
CA LEU A 524 4.23 18.01 -0.65
C LEU A 524 5.31 17.71 -1.71
N THR A 525 6.57 17.64 -1.30
CA THR A 525 7.74 17.50 -2.20
C THR A 525 8.39 16.13 -2.17
N SER A 526 7.86 15.18 -1.39
CA SER A 526 8.45 13.85 -1.25
C SER A 526 8.41 13.10 -2.58
N LYS A 527 9.52 12.42 -2.90
CA LYS A 527 9.59 11.52 -4.05
C LYS A 527 9.03 10.15 -3.65
N PRO A 528 8.52 9.35 -4.61
CA PRO A 528 8.20 7.96 -4.35
C PRO A 528 9.39 7.22 -3.72
N GLY A 529 9.16 6.57 -2.57
CA GLY A 529 10.19 5.86 -1.80
C GLY A 529 11.13 6.74 -0.96
N GLU A 530 10.96 8.08 -0.96
CA GLU A 530 11.68 8.97 -0.04
C GLU A 530 10.95 9.03 1.31
N TRP A 531 11.68 8.77 2.39
CA TRP A 531 11.14 8.80 3.75
C TRP A 531 11.61 10.01 4.51
N ARG A 532 10.68 10.67 5.20
CA ARG A 532 10.99 11.78 6.11
C ARG A 532 10.24 11.60 7.42
N THR A 533 10.98 11.61 8.51
CA THR A 533 10.41 11.51 9.84
C THR A 533 9.71 12.83 10.20
N CYS A 534 8.46 12.75 10.67
CA CYS A 534 7.75 13.91 11.16
C CYS A 534 8.51 14.55 12.33
N SER A 535 8.83 15.84 12.22
CA SER A 535 9.58 16.60 13.22
C SER A 535 8.85 16.70 14.56
N ILE A 536 7.52 16.52 14.57
CA ILE A 536 6.69 16.65 15.76
C ILE A 536 6.44 15.30 16.45
N CYS A 537 5.77 14.34 15.78
CA CYS A 537 5.45 13.07 16.43
C CYS A 537 6.64 12.10 16.49
N LYS A 538 7.66 12.29 15.63
CA LYS A 538 8.85 11.42 15.52
C LYS A 538 8.53 9.93 15.35
N ASP A 539 7.33 9.62 14.89
CA ASP A 539 6.84 8.25 14.81
C ASP A 539 7.17 7.65 13.42
N TYR A 540 7.80 6.47 13.46
CA TYR A 540 8.26 5.73 12.30
C TYR A 540 7.11 5.00 11.58
N LEU A 541 5.95 4.79 12.22
CA LEU A 541 4.78 4.20 11.56
C LEU A 541 4.22 5.07 10.42
N TYR A 542 4.67 6.33 10.33
CA TYR A 542 4.32 7.27 9.27
C TYR A 542 5.38 7.36 8.17
N SER A 543 6.48 6.60 8.23
CA SER A 543 7.64 6.78 7.34
C SER A 543 7.35 6.48 5.87
N ASP A 544 6.41 5.59 5.60
CA ASP A 544 6.05 5.17 4.23
C ASP A 544 5.05 6.13 3.55
N ARG A 545 4.69 7.24 4.21
CA ARG A 545 3.61 8.15 3.78
C ARG A 545 4.18 9.53 3.45
N GLU A 546 3.53 10.18 2.49
CA GLU A 546 3.82 11.54 2.05
C GLU A 546 3.82 12.55 3.22
N THR A 547 4.69 13.55 3.15
CA THR A 547 4.89 14.57 4.21
C THR A 547 4.90 15.98 3.63
N PHE A 548 4.44 16.93 4.43
CA PHE A 548 4.58 18.35 4.15
C PHE A 548 5.97 18.80 4.58
N ASN A 549 6.78 19.23 3.62
CA ASN A 549 8.19 19.51 3.80
C ASN A 549 8.48 21.00 3.64
N CYS A 550 9.33 21.52 4.50
CA CYS A 550 9.95 22.81 4.29
C CYS A 550 11.02 22.70 3.19
N ILE A 551 11.14 23.75 2.36
CA ILE A 551 12.17 23.84 1.31
C ILE A 551 13.41 24.60 1.77
N GLU A 552 13.31 25.29 2.91
CA GLU A 552 14.37 26.12 3.50
C GLU A 552 15.13 25.41 4.62
N CYS A 553 14.50 24.41 5.28
CA CYS A 553 15.11 23.59 6.34
C CYS A 553 14.57 22.16 6.33
N ASP A 554 15.11 21.30 7.20
CA ASP A 554 14.76 19.87 7.27
C ASP A 554 13.45 19.56 8.00
N PHE A 555 12.58 20.56 8.22
CA PHE A 555 11.29 20.35 8.88
C PHE A 555 10.34 19.56 7.98
N ALA A 556 9.73 18.51 8.54
CA ALA A 556 8.75 17.66 7.87
C ALA A 556 7.55 17.39 8.79
N LEU A 557 6.34 17.42 8.24
CA LEU A 557 5.09 17.23 8.97
C LEU A 557 4.25 16.14 8.32
N CYS A 558 3.89 15.11 9.07
CA CYS A 558 2.98 14.08 8.56
C CYS A 558 1.52 14.57 8.51
N PHE A 559 0.71 13.97 7.64
CA PHE A 559 -0.72 14.30 7.51
C PHE A 559 -1.47 14.19 8.84
N ALA A 560 -1.16 13.19 9.68
CA ALA A 560 -1.84 12.99 10.95
C ALA A 560 -1.64 14.15 11.94
N CYS A 561 -0.45 14.78 11.93
CA CYS A 561 -0.18 15.99 12.71
C CYS A 561 -0.75 17.23 12.03
N ALA A 562 -0.67 17.33 10.70
CA ALA A 562 -1.19 18.46 9.94
C ALA A 562 -2.72 18.60 10.02
N THR A 563 -3.45 17.49 10.17
CA THR A 563 -4.92 17.48 10.27
C THR A 563 -5.46 17.65 11.69
N LEU A 564 -4.59 17.87 12.70
CA LEU A 564 -5.06 18.15 14.05
C LEU A 564 -5.68 19.57 14.11
N PRO A 565 -6.86 19.73 14.73
CA PRO A 565 -7.46 21.05 14.89
C PRO A 565 -6.57 21.96 15.75
N GLN A 566 -6.30 23.17 15.27
CA GLN A 566 -5.50 24.16 16.03
C GLN A 566 -6.21 24.63 17.29
N LYS A 567 -7.55 24.69 17.23
CA LYS A 567 -8.43 25.18 18.29
C LYS A 567 -9.58 24.22 18.49
N VAL A 568 -9.90 23.91 19.74
CA VAL A 568 -10.91 22.93 20.15
C VAL A 568 -11.67 23.42 21.37
N ARG A 569 -12.92 22.97 21.54
CA ARG A 569 -13.68 23.17 22.78
C ARG A 569 -13.65 21.91 23.64
N TYR A 570 -13.67 22.11 24.95
CA TYR A 570 -13.71 21.05 25.95
C TYR A 570 -14.95 21.25 26.82
N LYS A 571 -15.79 20.22 26.98
CA LYS A 571 -17.11 20.38 27.65
C LYS A 571 -17.06 20.88 29.10
N TYR A 572 -15.92 20.74 29.78
CA TYR A 572 -15.76 21.17 31.17
C TYR A 572 -15.03 22.51 31.30
N ASP A 573 -14.65 23.13 30.19
CA ASP A 573 -14.06 24.47 30.17
C ASP A 573 -14.75 25.36 29.13
N LYS A 574 -15.05 26.60 29.50
CA LYS A 574 -15.72 27.55 28.60
C LYS A 574 -14.75 28.16 27.57
N HIS A 575 -13.46 28.17 27.88
CA HIS A 575 -12.43 28.73 27.02
C HIS A 575 -12.03 27.73 25.93
N THR A 576 -11.51 28.29 24.84
CA THR A 576 -10.98 27.47 23.75
C THR A 576 -9.58 26.99 24.10
N LEU A 577 -9.31 25.72 23.84
CA LEU A 577 -7.96 25.17 23.98
C LEU A 577 -7.22 25.29 22.65
N THR A 578 -5.95 25.67 22.70
CA THR A 578 -5.04 25.78 21.56
C THR A 578 -4.06 24.61 21.57
N LEU A 579 -3.71 24.12 20.38
CA LEU A 579 -2.71 23.07 20.22
C LEU A 579 -1.29 23.64 20.45
N SER A 580 -0.58 23.08 21.42
CA SER A 580 0.83 23.38 21.70
C SER A 580 1.72 22.33 21.04
N TYR A 581 2.85 22.77 20.48
CA TYR A 581 3.75 21.93 19.69
C TYR A 581 4.96 21.38 20.44
N GLY A 582 5.01 21.63 21.74
CA GLY A 582 6.11 21.25 22.60
C GLY A 582 7.34 22.13 22.35
N GLU A 583 7.86 22.74 23.42
CA GLU A 583 9.09 23.52 23.35
C GLU A 583 10.20 22.77 24.12
N GLU A 584 11.44 22.83 23.64
CA GLU A 584 12.60 22.47 24.45
C GLU A 584 12.86 23.56 25.51
N THR A 585 11.89 23.81 26.39
CA THR A 585 12.11 24.74 27.50
C THR A 585 12.95 24.07 28.58
N THR A 586 13.97 24.78 29.04
CA THR A 586 14.71 24.52 30.29
C THR A 586 13.86 24.75 31.55
N SER A 587 12.55 24.97 31.39
CA SER A 587 11.60 25.22 32.46
C SER A 587 11.28 23.93 33.22
N SER A 588 11.35 24.00 34.55
CA SER A 588 10.98 22.91 35.47
C SER A 588 9.46 22.74 35.64
N MET A 589 8.63 23.42 34.81
CA MET A 589 7.19 23.32 34.89
C MET A 589 6.69 21.94 34.47
N VAL A 590 5.83 21.35 35.31
CA VAL A 590 5.19 20.05 35.08
C VAL A 590 3.70 20.30 34.86
N TYR A 591 3.17 19.85 33.72
CA TYR A 591 1.75 19.92 33.40
C TYR A 591 1.09 18.55 33.58
N TRP A 592 -0.19 18.56 33.95
CA TRP A 592 -0.98 17.36 34.20
C TRP A 592 -2.23 17.38 33.33
N CYS A 593 -2.52 16.26 32.69
CA CYS A 593 -3.71 16.11 31.87
C CYS A 593 -4.94 16.03 32.79
N GLU A 594 -5.89 16.95 32.65
CA GLU A 594 -7.10 16.98 33.48
C GLU A 594 -7.98 15.75 33.29
N ALA A 595 -8.00 15.15 32.10
CA ALA A 595 -8.87 14.02 31.79
C ALA A 595 -8.35 12.66 32.32
N CYS A 596 -7.03 12.48 32.44
CA CYS A 596 -6.44 11.20 32.84
C CYS A 596 -5.53 11.28 34.07
N GLU A 597 -5.31 12.50 34.59
CA GLU A 597 -4.47 12.79 35.76
C GLU A 597 -3.01 12.30 35.61
N LYS A 598 -2.55 12.07 34.36
CA LYS A 598 -1.16 11.70 34.05
C LYS A 598 -0.37 12.94 33.59
N GLN A 599 0.92 12.93 33.83
CA GLN A 599 1.84 13.99 33.42
C GLN A 599 1.85 14.18 31.89
N ILE A 600 1.92 15.43 31.43
CA ILE A 600 2.08 15.77 30.02
C ILE A 600 3.56 15.80 29.67
N ASP A 601 3.90 15.10 28.58
CA ASP A 601 5.21 15.20 27.95
C ASP A 601 5.26 16.48 27.10
N LEU A 602 5.99 17.49 27.57
CA LEU A 602 6.12 18.78 26.89
C LEU A 602 6.92 18.71 25.59
N LYS A 603 7.51 17.56 25.25
CA LYS A 603 8.13 17.34 23.95
C LYS A 603 7.13 16.88 22.89
N LYS A 604 5.90 16.55 23.30
CA LYS A 604 4.81 16.11 22.42
C LYS A 604 3.75 17.20 22.29
N GLN A 605 2.86 17.01 21.33
CA GLN A 605 1.69 17.86 21.17
C GLN A 605 0.70 17.65 22.33
N PHE A 606 0.12 18.74 22.82
CA PHE A 606 -0.95 18.74 23.82
C PHE A 606 -1.81 20.00 23.68
N TYR A 607 -3.04 19.96 24.18
CA TYR A 607 -3.92 21.13 24.20
C TYR A 607 -3.78 21.86 25.53
N LYS A 608 -3.78 23.20 25.47
CA LYS A 608 -3.80 24.05 26.65
C LYS A 608 -4.75 25.23 26.48
N CYS A 609 -5.28 25.68 27.60
CA CYS A 609 -5.92 26.98 27.72
C CYS A 609 -4.83 28.05 27.89
N ASP A 610 -4.79 29.02 26.96
CA ASP A 610 -3.85 30.15 27.06
C ASP A 610 -4.38 31.29 27.96
N GLU A 611 -5.59 31.13 28.50
CA GLU A 611 -6.19 32.07 29.44
C GLU A 611 -5.85 31.68 30.90
N TYR A 612 -6.77 31.89 31.83
CA TYR A 612 -6.53 31.71 33.28
C TYR A 612 -6.91 30.33 33.82
N CYS A 613 -7.39 29.43 32.96
CA CYS A 613 -8.04 28.20 33.40
C CYS A 613 -7.07 27.05 33.71
N CYS A 614 -5.80 27.16 33.27
CA CYS A 614 -4.74 26.15 33.50
C CYS A 614 -5.09 24.73 33.01
N VAL A 615 -6.16 24.59 32.22
CA VAL A 615 -6.58 23.30 31.64
C VAL A 615 -5.54 22.87 30.61
N THR A 616 -5.02 21.66 30.81
CA THR A 616 -4.15 21.00 29.83
C THR A 616 -4.61 19.57 29.61
N LEU A 617 -4.57 19.11 28.35
CA LEU A 617 -5.05 17.79 27.95
C LEU A 617 -4.09 17.16 26.95
N HIS A 618 -3.81 15.85 27.10
CA HIS A 618 -3.21 15.08 26.00
C HIS A 618 -4.13 15.12 24.78
N VAL A 619 -3.54 15.19 23.58
CA VAL A 619 -4.31 15.13 22.30
C VAL A 619 -5.25 13.93 22.30
N ASP A 620 -4.74 12.76 22.66
CA ASP A 620 -5.49 11.51 22.68
C ASP A 620 -6.58 11.45 23.75
N CYS A 621 -6.42 12.16 24.87
CA CYS A 621 -7.46 12.22 25.91
C CYS A 621 -8.65 13.08 25.48
N LEU A 622 -8.40 14.12 24.69
CA LEU A 622 -9.44 15.02 24.21
C LEU A 622 -10.11 14.52 22.92
N LEU A 623 -9.31 14.00 21.99
CA LEU A 623 -9.74 13.64 20.63
C LEU A 623 -9.89 12.13 20.42
N GLY A 624 -9.38 11.32 21.35
CA GLY A 624 -9.33 9.86 21.21
C GLY A 624 -8.16 9.39 20.34
N TRP A 625 -7.80 8.11 20.49
CA TRP A 625 -6.73 7.47 19.69
C TRP A 625 -7.20 7.23 18.25
N THR A 626 -8.52 7.21 18.08
CA THR A 626 -9.26 6.86 16.86
C THR A 626 -10.13 8.04 16.42
N LEU A 627 -9.53 9.23 16.36
CA LEU A 627 -10.18 10.54 16.11
C LEU A 627 -11.25 10.58 14.99
N TYR A 628 -11.14 9.75 13.95
CA TYR A 628 -12.08 9.76 12.82
C TYR A 628 -13.10 8.58 12.84
N MET A 629 -13.24 7.90 13.98
CA MET A 629 -14.25 6.86 14.19
C MET A 629 -15.46 7.43 14.93
N ARG A 630 -16.62 7.46 14.27
CA ARG A 630 -17.85 8.04 14.81
C ARG A 630 -18.58 7.03 15.68
N PRO A 631 -18.92 7.35 16.94
CA PRO A 631 -19.85 6.52 17.72
C PRO A 631 -21.18 6.30 16.98
N GLY A 632 -21.73 5.08 17.07
CA GLY A 632 -22.95 4.67 16.36
C GLY A 632 -22.72 4.26 14.91
N SER A 633 -21.50 4.35 14.39
CA SER A 633 -21.14 3.77 13.09
C SER A 633 -20.65 2.33 13.23
N SER A 634 -20.52 1.64 12.09
CA SER A 634 -19.90 0.31 12.01
C SER A 634 -18.90 0.30 10.86
N PHE A 635 -17.83 -0.48 11.00
CA PHE A 635 -16.82 -0.65 9.96
C PHE A 635 -16.37 -2.11 9.91
N PRO A 636 -15.94 -2.61 8.74
CA PRO A 636 -15.32 -3.92 8.65
C PRO A 636 -13.82 -3.84 8.91
N TYR A 637 -13.31 -4.90 9.52
CA TYR A 637 -11.91 -5.10 9.83
C TYR A 637 -11.62 -6.61 9.90
N SER A 638 -10.69 -7.11 9.09
CA SER A 638 -10.33 -8.53 9.02
C SER A 638 -11.55 -9.41 8.76
N SER A 639 -12.34 -9.05 7.73
CA SER A 639 -13.61 -9.71 7.36
C SER A 639 -14.71 -9.72 8.43
N LYS A 640 -14.56 -8.96 9.53
CA LYS A 640 -15.50 -8.87 10.65
C LYS A 640 -16.06 -7.45 10.74
N ARG A 641 -17.35 -7.27 11.05
CA ARG A 641 -17.95 -5.95 11.33
C ARG A 641 -17.87 -5.61 12.81
N PHE A 642 -17.41 -4.40 13.12
CA PHE A 642 -17.32 -3.85 14.47
C PHE A 642 -18.16 -2.59 14.57
N ASP A 643 -18.93 -2.48 15.66
CA ASP A 643 -19.66 -1.27 16.00
C ASP A 643 -18.78 -0.35 16.84
N VAL A 644 -18.81 0.94 16.51
CA VAL A 644 -18.09 1.98 17.26
C VAL A 644 -19.00 2.49 18.36
N VAL A 645 -18.61 2.33 19.62
CA VAL A 645 -19.44 2.71 20.76
C VAL A 645 -18.75 3.78 21.60
N ARG A 646 -19.50 4.80 22.03
CA ARG A 646 -19.01 5.86 22.91
C ARG A 646 -18.71 5.30 24.30
N ASN A 647 -17.54 5.62 24.84
CA ASN A 647 -17.12 5.24 26.19
C ASN A 647 -17.50 6.32 27.21
N ASN A 648 -18.80 6.55 27.39
CA ASN A 648 -19.35 7.56 28.30
C ASN A 648 -20.05 6.96 29.53
N ARG A 649 -19.83 5.66 29.80
CA ARG A 649 -20.41 4.97 30.96
C ARG A 649 -19.63 5.31 32.24
N MET A 650 -20.32 5.28 33.38
CA MET A 650 -19.72 5.52 34.71
C MET A 650 -18.57 4.57 35.02
N SER A 651 -18.62 3.35 34.50
CA SER A 651 -17.52 2.38 34.54
C SER A 651 -17.06 2.06 33.13
N ARG A 652 -15.76 2.26 32.87
CA ARG A 652 -15.11 1.85 31.62
C ARG A 652 -15.21 0.33 31.46
N PRO A 653 -15.67 -0.19 30.30
CA PRO A 653 -15.80 -1.61 30.08
C PRO A 653 -14.43 -2.30 30.02
N PHE A 654 -14.39 -3.58 30.34
CA PHE A 654 -13.19 -4.40 30.18
C PHE A 654 -13.07 -4.85 28.72
N CYS A 655 -11.87 -4.75 28.19
CA CYS A 655 -11.50 -5.37 26.93
C CYS A 655 -11.27 -6.87 27.17
N GLU A 656 -11.91 -7.72 26.38
CA GLU A 656 -11.79 -9.17 26.53
C GLU A 656 -10.39 -9.70 26.19
N ARG A 657 -9.65 -9.02 25.31
CA ARG A 657 -8.33 -9.49 24.87
C ARG A 657 -7.17 -9.00 25.73
N CYS A 658 -7.17 -7.74 26.13
CA CYS A 658 -6.08 -7.20 26.95
C CYS A 658 -6.41 -7.14 28.44
N GLU A 659 -7.63 -7.51 28.81
CA GLU A 659 -8.15 -7.55 30.19
C GLU A 659 -8.07 -6.21 30.95
N LYS A 660 -7.75 -5.11 30.25
CA LYS A 660 -7.70 -3.75 30.79
C LYS A 660 -9.01 -3.02 30.52
N ARG A 661 -9.27 -2.00 31.33
CA ARG A 661 -10.39 -1.07 31.07
C ARG A 661 -10.10 -0.27 29.80
N CYS A 662 -11.11 -0.11 28.96
CA CYS A 662 -11.01 0.72 27.75
C CYS A 662 -10.77 2.19 28.17
N GLU A 663 -9.57 2.72 27.92
CA GLU A 663 -9.20 4.10 28.30
C GLU A 663 -9.62 5.15 27.26
N ASP A 664 -9.79 4.74 26.00
CA ASP A 664 -10.15 5.62 24.87
C ASP A 664 -11.61 6.11 24.98
N ILE A 665 -11.94 7.21 24.29
CA ILE A 665 -13.28 7.82 24.27
C ILE A 665 -14.31 6.96 23.53
N ILE A 666 -13.85 5.96 22.80
CA ILE A 666 -14.65 4.90 22.17
C ILE A 666 -14.10 3.51 22.49
N TYR A 667 -14.92 2.50 22.28
CA TYR A 667 -14.51 1.10 22.22
C TYR A 667 -15.27 0.41 21.08
N PHE A 668 -14.79 -0.76 20.68
CA PHE A 668 -15.44 -1.54 19.63
C PHE A 668 -16.22 -2.70 20.23
N HIS A 669 -17.41 -2.93 19.66
CA HIS A 669 -18.29 -3.99 20.07
C HIS A 669 -18.60 -4.91 18.89
N ARG A 670 -18.59 -6.23 19.14
CA ARG A 670 -19.00 -7.23 18.15
C ARG A 670 -19.55 -8.47 18.86
N LEU A 671 -20.79 -8.87 18.54
CA LEU A 671 -21.40 -10.13 19.02
C LEU A 671 -21.28 -10.36 20.55
N GLY A 672 -21.38 -9.30 21.35
CA GLY A 672 -21.22 -9.36 22.82
C GLY A 672 -19.78 -9.15 23.31
N SER A 673 -18.79 -9.25 22.43
CA SER A 673 -17.37 -9.00 22.74
C SER A 673 -17.03 -7.52 22.71
N ILE A 674 -16.26 -7.06 23.69
CA ILE A 674 -15.74 -5.69 23.80
C ILE A 674 -14.22 -5.71 23.63
N ILE A 675 -13.73 -4.85 22.72
CA ILE A 675 -12.30 -4.62 22.53
C ILE A 675 -11.98 -3.12 22.58
N CYS A 676 -10.85 -2.77 23.19
CA CYS A 676 -10.45 -1.37 23.38
C CYS A 676 -9.69 -0.76 22.19
N SER A 677 -9.20 -1.58 21.27
CA SER A 677 -8.41 -1.14 20.12
C SER A 677 -8.47 -2.17 19.00
N LEU A 678 -8.10 -1.78 17.78
CA LEU A 678 -7.99 -2.72 16.66
C LEU A 678 -6.89 -3.77 16.85
N HIS A 679 -5.85 -3.46 17.63
CA HIS A 679 -4.84 -4.44 18.00
C HIS A 679 -5.42 -5.55 18.89
N CYS A 680 -6.50 -5.23 19.62
CA CYS A 680 -7.26 -6.20 20.40
C CYS A 680 -8.31 -6.97 19.57
N ALA A 681 -8.44 -6.71 18.26
CA ALA A 681 -9.22 -7.56 17.34
C ALA A 681 -8.42 -8.76 16.79
N TYR A 682 -7.08 -8.69 16.96
CA TYR A 682 -6.12 -9.79 17.11
C TYR A 682 -6.73 -11.11 17.55
#